data_AF-A0A8D8G7S6-F1
#
_entry.id   AF-A0A8D8G7S6-F1
#
_cell.length_a   1.000
_cell.length_b   1.000
_cell.length_c   1.000
_cell.angle_alpha   90.00
_cell.angle_beta   90.00
_cell.angle_gamma   90.00
#
_symmetry.space_group_name_H-M   'P 1'
#
loop_
_entity.id
_entity.type
_entity.pdbx_description
1 polymer ?
#
loop_
_entity_poly.entity_id
_entity_poly.type
_entity_poly.pdbx_seq_one_letter_code
_entity_poly.pdbx_strand_id
1 'polypeptide(L)'
;ECITKLFLYLSNEIVSCCVQSIDINKILMGSPCYGIEICNLKINCCESYKIIYEEMLEHFKRDYAWNLDYATIFNQINAFIQRLCDILEICEAMLIFGRYSGSSSYKNFRFPCNNAQEYEQKCDQVMTIFTKGIESIQSSASAILDINNKYWYKTIAEFRDMLRNLDDVIENLLSNIFLVAENLEEKIDVLVALLNFFNRDSIKESYMRKIAEIWKIFHTELTSISKEVSSGINIHPTLLPTKSGQYTMLKIKFERLCRLRNLLERCRFFPTYNDSEETLSLFESCEKQVKLSLKKFNDSWTKALSPDFGAWFHRNLICRSQIRPGLLECHIEREMLNIFNEAHFFKVLGAATPSIIDLEKNDTTKQTFDSVIRVVLYFNSVVSSISEKERLFFKPMIQQTERKLEPLRSKLTWEEDLTEYIDTFVMNVKELLDIIQIYKRENFKISRSMETIYNLELFKLNKSQNQQLNDMFKNISEQKKHSLSQLVGVYTDISKNIFIIYDHLGSNLRRMGESWIQYVRKIDHLLKAAVYNSSLITLKNIEKALTESHHPILSIEIVLDRTGVVYQPTLAHVEVMLKRLTTEVTTTIKIIPTLCQKFQIDAGENIYDAFLNDEQYVNEERKIKSAIISTIENLVAFKEKWNVFRPFWSVNRTSFIEKFKLASMTSDAFQKNIEKFDELLNQLTTQNELTTCECVHVDAQKLKYAITNHIHDWQLKYIEYLKCVSYGLIIDFNNKLNQNMQSMSIVPKEVEELKELEATFNNCFDDIPCMMLTIENIVRYFDVLGKNLILSSRCAFVFIVQIL
;
A
#
# COMPACT_ATOMS: atom_id res chain seq x y z
N GLU A 1 -1.39 -80.12 -88.05
CA GLU A 1 -2.10 -80.64 -86.86
C GLU A 1 -1.22 -81.42 -85.89
N CYS A 2 -0.51 -82.49 -86.30
CA CYS A 2 0.37 -83.23 -85.38
C CYS A 2 1.52 -82.36 -84.82
N ILE A 3 2.15 -81.54 -85.68
CA ILE A 3 3.22 -80.61 -85.29
C ILE A 3 2.69 -79.53 -84.32
N THR A 4 1.50 -78.97 -84.59
CA THR A 4 0.81 -78.02 -83.70
C THR A 4 0.52 -78.63 -82.32
N LYS A 5 0.06 -79.90 -82.27
CA LYS A 5 -0.16 -80.62 -81.01
C LYS A 5 1.15 -80.89 -80.27
N LEU A 6 2.22 -81.26 -80.97
CA LEU A 6 3.54 -81.49 -80.36
C LEU A 6 4.11 -80.22 -79.73
N PHE A 7 4.03 -79.07 -80.41
CA PHE A 7 4.43 -77.80 -79.83
C PHE A 7 3.54 -77.36 -78.68
N LEU A 8 2.24 -77.66 -78.73
CA LEU A 8 1.35 -77.42 -77.60
C LEU A 8 1.72 -78.30 -76.39
N TYR A 9 2.04 -79.58 -76.59
CA TYR A 9 2.54 -80.43 -75.49
C TYR A 9 3.89 -79.95 -74.96
N LEU A 10 4.80 -79.51 -75.84
CA LEU A 10 6.09 -78.95 -75.44
C LEU A 10 5.92 -77.66 -74.62
N SER A 11 5.04 -76.74 -75.06
CA SER A 11 4.68 -75.55 -74.30
C SER A 11 4.12 -75.89 -72.92
N ASN A 12 3.24 -76.89 -72.83
CA ASN A 12 2.66 -77.34 -71.56
C ASN A 12 3.71 -77.96 -70.62
N GLU A 13 4.65 -78.75 -71.17
CA GLU A 13 5.74 -79.35 -70.40
C GLU A 13 6.76 -78.30 -69.91
N ILE A 14 7.08 -77.29 -70.73
CA ILE A 14 7.93 -76.16 -70.33
C ILE A 14 7.30 -75.42 -69.15
N VAL A 15 6.00 -75.14 -69.23
CA VAL A 15 5.24 -74.50 -68.15
C VAL A 15 5.23 -75.38 -66.90
N SER A 16 4.96 -76.69 -67.02
CA SER A 16 4.98 -77.65 -65.91
C SER A 16 6.35 -77.69 -65.20
N CYS A 17 7.43 -77.76 -65.95
CA CYS A 17 8.80 -77.74 -65.42
C CYS A 17 9.11 -76.42 -64.70
N CYS A 18 8.65 -75.29 -65.25
CA CYS A 18 8.83 -73.98 -64.63
C CYS A 18 8.02 -73.85 -63.34
N VAL A 19 6.77 -74.29 -63.31
CA VAL A 19 5.90 -74.27 -62.13
C VAL A 19 6.48 -75.09 -60.97
N GLN A 20 6.98 -76.30 -61.24
CA GLN A 20 7.58 -77.15 -60.19
C GLN A 20 8.81 -76.54 -59.53
N SER A 21 9.53 -75.67 -60.24
CA SER A 21 10.74 -75.02 -59.74
C SER A 21 10.48 -73.75 -58.92
N ILE A 22 9.24 -73.26 -58.88
CA ILE A 22 8.88 -72.01 -58.19
C ILE A 22 8.23 -72.35 -56.84
N ASP A 23 8.87 -71.91 -55.76
CA ASP A 23 8.29 -71.99 -54.41
C ASP A 23 7.63 -70.66 -54.04
N ILE A 24 6.32 -70.56 -54.31
CA ILE A 24 5.52 -69.37 -54.03
C ILE A 24 5.46 -69.07 -52.53
N ASN A 25 5.39 -70.12 -51.69
CA ASN A 25 5.26 -69.96 -50.25
C ASN A 25 6.51 -69.31 -49.68
N LYS A 26 7.69 -69.71 -50.15
CA LYS A 26 8.96 -69.09 -49.79
C LYS A 26 9.03 -67.61 -50.20
N ILE A 27 8.54 -67.26 -51.40
CA ILE A 27 8.49 -65.87 -51.88
C ILE A 27 7.59 -65.02 -50.99
N LEU A 28 6.36 -65.48 -50.73
CA LEU A 28 5.36 -64.75 -49.94
C LEU A 28 5.70 -64.69 -48.43
N MET A 29 6.48 -65.65 -47.91
CA MET A 29 6.97 -65.64 -46.52
C MET A 29 8.13 -64.66 -46.26
N GLY A 30 8.61 -63.93 -47.28
CA GLY A 30 9.53 -62.80 -47.06
C GLY A 30 10.84 -62.84 -47.83
N SER A 31 10.95 -63.60 -48.94
CA SER A 31 12.13 -63.56 -49.82
C SER A 31 11.79 -62.99 -51.21
N PRO A 32 11.47 -61.68 -51.33
CA PRO A 32 11.09 -61.08 -52.61
C PRO A 32 12.25 -61.01 -53.60
N CYS A 33 13.51 -60.80 -53.17
CA CYS A 33 14.68 -60.80 -54.07
C CYS A 33 14.85 -62.14 -54.79
N TYR A 34 14.68 -63.24 -54.06
CA TYR A 34 14.69 -64.60 -54.62
C TYR A 34 13.54 -64.81 -55.61
N GLY A 35 12.35 -64.27 -55.30
CA GLY A 35 11.21 -64.28 -56.22
C GLY A 35 11.49 -63.53 -57.52
N ILE A 36 12.10 -62.34 -57.44
CA ILE A 36 12.45 -61.52 -58.61
C ILE A 36 13.46 -62.23 -59.51
N GLU A 37 14.54 -62.76 -58.94
CA GLU A 37 15.57 -63.48 -59.69
C GLU A 37 14.99 -64.71 -60.40
N ILE A 38 14.19 -65.52 -59.70
CA ILE A 38 13.60 -66.72 -60.29
C ILE A 38 12.57 -66.37 -61.35
N CYS A 39 11.67 -65.42 -61.08
CA CYS A 39 10.65 -65.04 -62.07
C CYS A 39 11.31 -64.50 -63.35
N ASN A 40 12.33 -63.66 -63.24
CA ASN A 40 13.10 -63.17 -64.39
C ASN A 40 13.78 -64.32 -65.16
N LEU A 41 14.41 -65.27 -64.47
CA LEU A 41 15.01 -66.44 -65.13
C LEU A 41 13.98 -67.28 -65.89
N LYS A 42 12.76 -67.43 -65.35
CA LYS A 42 11.69 -68.22 -65.97
C LYS A 42 11.00 -67.48 -67.11
N ILE A 43 10.81 -66.17 -66.99
CA ILE A 43 10.35 -65.30 -68.08
C ILE A 43 11.36 -65.37 -69.24
N ASN A 44 12.64 -65.17 -68.97
CA ASN A 44 13.71 -65.25 -69.97
C ASN A 44 13.74 -66.62 -70.66
N CYS A 45 13.50 -67.72 -69.93
CA CYS A 45 13.41 -69.06 -70.50
C CYS A 45 12.21 -69.19 -71.47
N CYS A 46 11.04 -68.69 -71.08
CA CYS A 46 9.84 -68.71 -71.92
C CYS A 46 9.97 -67.81 -73.15
N GLU A 47 10.61 -66.65 -73.02
CA GLU A 47 10.91 -65.74 -74.13
C GLU A 47 11.96 -66.33 -75.07
N SER A 48 13.01 -66.96 -74.53
CA SER A 48 14.02 -67.66 -75.34
C SER A 48 13.39 -68.78 -76.18
N TYR A 49 12.43 -69.53 -75.62
CA TYR A 49 11.69 -70.54 -76.38
C TYR A 49 10.90 -69.94 -77.56
N LYS A 50 10.26 -68.77 -77.38
CA LYS A 50 9.59 -68.06 -78.47
C LYS A 50 10.56 -67.60 -79.55
N ILE A 51 11.71 -67.04 -79.15
CA ILE A 51 12.76 -66.57 -80.07
C ILE A 51 13.28 -67.75 -80.91
N ILE A 52 13.62 -68.88 -80.27
CA ILE A 52 14.09 -70.09 -80.96
C ILE A 52 13.02 -70.62 -81.93
N TYR A 53 11.74 -70.57 -81.54
CA TYR A 53 10.64 -70.97 -82.41
C TYR A 53 10.49 -70.05 -83.63
N GLU A 54 10.63 -68.74 -83.46
CA GLU A 54 10.57 -67.76 -84.54
C GLU A 54 11.76 -67.92 -85.51
N GLU A 55 12.99 -68.08 -84.99
CA GLU A 55 14.17 -68.37 -85.79
C GLU A 55 14.01 -69.67 -86.60
N MET A 56 13.47 -70.72 -85.99
CA MET A 56 13.19 -71.99 -86.65
C MET A 56 12.17 -71.84 -87.79
N LEU A 57 11.08 -71.08 -87.57
CA LEU A 57 10.12 -70.79 -88.62
C LEU A 57 10.73 -70.00 -89.79
N GLU A 58 11.62 -69.05 -89.52
CA GLU A 58 12.32 -68.29 -90.56
C GLU A 58 13.28 -69.18 -91.37
N HIS A 59 14.02 -70.07 -90.71
CA HIS A 59 14.95 -70.99 -91.35
C HIS A 59 14.27 -71.99 -92.30
N PHE A 60 13.13 -72.58 -91.89
CA PHE A 60 12.42 -73.58 -92.70
C PHE A 60 11.39 -72.99 -93.69
N LYS A 61 11.22 -71.66 -93.70
CA LYS A 61 10.25 -70.95 -94.55
C LYS A 61 10.40 -71.22 -96.05
N ARG A 62 11.61 -71.62 -96.49
CA ARG A 62 11.92 -71.93 -97.90
C ARG A 62 11.61 -73.38 -98.29
N ASP A 63 11.64 -74.30 -97.32
CA ASP A 63 11.54 -75.75 -97.57
C ASP A 63 10.15 -76.32 -97.20
N TYR A 64 9.45 -75.73 -96.23
CA TYR A 64 8.11 -76.17 -95.81
C TYR A 64 7.20 -74.98 -95.41
N ALA A 65 5.97 -74.95 -95.93
CA ALA A 65 4.97 -73.94 -95.56
C ALA A 65 4.17 -74.40 -94.32
N TRP A 66 4.76 -74.24 -93.14
CA TRP A 66 4.09 -74.56 -91.87
C TRP A 66 3.13 -73.45 -91.43
N ASN A 67 1.84 -73.62 -91.68
CA ASN A 67 0.78 -72.77 -91.11
C ASN A 67 0.46 -73.24 -89.68
N LEU A 68 1.33 -72.90 -88.72
CA LEU A 68 1.13 -73.20 -87.30
C LEU A 68 0.43 -72.02 -86.62
N ASP A 69 -0.57 -72.30 -85.80
CA ASP A 69 -1.33 -71.29 -85.05
C ASP A 69 -0.54 -70.85 -83.81
N TYR A 70 0.23 -69.77 -83.95
CA TYR A 70 1.04 -69.15 -82.90
C TYR A 70 0.22 -68.84 -81.64
N ALA A 71 -1.01 -68.35 -81.81
CA ALA A 71 -1.85 -67.96 -80.69
C ALA A 71 -2.21 -69.17 -79.82
N THR A 72 -2.51 -70.32 -80.43
CA THR A 72 -2.84 -71.54 -79.68
C THR A 72 -1.64 -72.19 -79.01
N ILE A 73 -0.46 -72.17 -79.65
CA ILE A 73 0.77 -72.80 -79.12
C ILE A 73 1.29 -72.04 -77.91
N PHE A 74 1.22 -70.71 -77.93
CA PHE A 74 1.78 -69.85 -76.89
C PHE A 74 0.77 -69.31 -75.88
N ASN A 75 -0.53 -69.60 -76.01
CA ASN A 75 -1.55 -69.10 -75.07
C ASN A 75 -1.18 -69.40 -73.61
N GLN A 76 -0.80 -70.65 -73.33
CA GLN A 76 -0.42 -71.06 -71.96
C GLN A 76 0.89 -70.41 -71.50
N ILE A 77 1.86 -70.23 -72.40
CA ILE A 77 3.12 -69.55 -72.09
C ILE A 77 2.91 -68.06 -71.82
N ASN A 78 2.08 -67.39 -72.63
CA ASN A 78 1.75 -65.98 -72.46
C ASN A 78 0.99 -65.75 -71.15
N ALA A 79 0.02 -66.61 -70.85
CA ALA A 79 -0.70 -66.56 -69.59
C ALA A 79 0.24 -66.83 -68.39
N PHE A 80 1.17 -67.77 -68.52
CA PHE A 80 2.19 -68.04 -67.50
C PHE A 80 3.14 -66.87 -67.28
N ILE A 81 3.68 -66.26 -68.36
CA ILE A 81 4.51 -65.05 -68.28
C ILE A 81 3.74 -63.94 -67.56
N GLN A 82 2.46 -63.73 -67.89
CA GLN A 82 1.65 -62.73 -67.21
C GLN A 82 1.52 -62.99 -65.70
N ARG A 83 1.37 -64.26 -65.28
CA ARG A 83 1.36 -64.62 -63.85
C ARG A 83 2.70 -64.37 -63.18
N LEU A 84 3.81 -64.62 -63.87
CA LEU A 84 5.14 -64.28 -63.35
C LEU A 84 5.32 -62.76 -63.23
N CYS A 85 4.82 -61.97 -64.18
CA CYS A 85 4.80 -60.52 -64.08
C CYS A 85 3.94 -60.04 -62.88
N ASP A 86 2.78 -60.66 -62.63
CA ASP A 86 1.98 -60.36 -61.44
C ASP A 86 2.75 -60.69 -60.15
N ILE A 87 3.52 -61.79 -60.12
CA ILE A 87 4.39 -62.14 -58.97
C ILE A 87 5.53 -61.12 -58.81
N LEU A 88 6.14 -60.66 -59.91
CA LEU A 88 7.16 -59.61 -59.88
C LEU A 88 6.61 -58.32 -59.25
N GLU A 89 5.42 -57.89 -59.66
CA GLU A 89 4.74 -56.71 -59.08
C GLU A 89 4.52 -56.87 -57.57
N ILE A 90 4.09 -58.06 -57.12
CA ILE A 90 3.95 -58.36 -55.68
C ILE A 90 5.31 -58.32 -54.98
N CYS A 91 6.37 -58.89 -55.58
CA CYS A 91 7.71 -58.88 -55.00
C CYS A 91 8.29 -57.46 -54.88
N GLU A 92 8.09 -56.61 -55.89
CA GLU A 92 8.47 -55.21 -55.88
C GLU A 92 7.70 -54.44 -54.79
N ALA A 93 6.39 -54.66 -54.68
CA ALA A 93 5.59 -54.09 -53.60
C ALA A 93 6.06 -54.58 -52.21
N MET A 94 6.45 -55.86 -52.08
CA MET A 94 7.03 -56.42 -50.85
C MET A 94 8.40 -55.82 -50.50
N LEU A 95 9.20 -55.38 -51.48
CA LEU A 95 10.45 -54.67 -51.21
C LEU A 95 10.20 -53.26 -50.67
N ILE A 96 9.20 -52.57 -51.22
CA ILE A 96 8.90 -51.17 -50.89
C ILE A 96 8.11 -51.06 -49.57
N PHE A 97 7.04 -51.84 -49.41
CA PHE A 97 6.18 -51.82 -48.22
C PHE A 97 6.51 -52.92 -47.22
N GLY A 98 6.95 -54.10 -47.67
CA GLY A 98 7.13 -55.28 -46.80
C GLY A 98 8.39 -55.27 -45.93
N ARG A 99 9.29 -54.28 -46.08
CA ARG A 99 10.52 -54.14 -45.28
C ARG A 99 11.45 -55.39 -45.31
N TYR A 100 11.38 -56.20 -46.37
CA TYR A 100 12.23 -57.39 -46.56
C TYR A 100 13.57 -57.09 -47.25
N SER A 101 13.89 -55.81 -47.51
CA SER A 101 15.24 -55.40 -47.90
C SER A 101 16.18 -55.67 -46.72
N GLY A 102 17.23 -56.47 -46.93
CA GLY A 102 18.13 -56.99 -45.89
C GLY A 102 18.94 -55.96 -45.07
N SER A 103 18.57 -54.68 -45.05
CA SER A 103 19.19 -53.66 -44.21
C SER A 103 18.33 -53.38 -42.96
N SER A 104 18.76 -53.96 -41.85
CA SER A 104 18.14 -53.95 -40.53
C SER A 104 18.14 -52.59 -39.78
N SER A 105 18.04 -51.44 -40.45
CA SER A 105 18.30 -50.13 -39.81
C SER A 105 17.13 -49.13 -39.72
N TYR A 106 16.02 -49.32 -40.44
CA TYR A 106 14.88 -48.38 -40.41
C TYR A 106 13.62 -49.04 -39.87
N LYS A 107 13.68 -49.56 -38.64
CA LYS A 107 12.56 -50.30 -38.04
C LYS A 107 11.33 -49.42 -37.77
N ASN A 108 11.50 -48.12 -37.55
CA ASN A 108 10.39 -47.19 -37.31
C ASN A 108 10.60 -45.93 -38.16
N PHE A 109 9.57 -45.53 -38.92
CA PHE A 109 9.50 -44.16 -39.41
C PHE A 109 9.49 -43.26 -38.18
N ARG A 110 10.44 -42.33 -38.10
CA ARG A 110 10.48 -41.33 -37.03
C ARG A 110 10.52 -39.97 -37.66
N PHE A 111 9.52 -39.16 -37.34
CA PHE A 111 9.43 -37.80 -37.84
C PHE A 111 9.78 -36.84 -36.71
N PRO A 112 10.71 -35.90 -36.91
CA PRO A 112 11.06 -34.90 -35.90
C PRO A 112 10.10 -33.69 -35.91
N CYS A 113 8.81 -33.90 -36.19
CA CYS A 113 7.82 -32.84 -36.41
C CYS A 113 6.74 -32.80 -35.32
N ASN A 114 6.07 -31.65 -35.18
CA ASN A 114 4.81 -31.59 -34.44
C ASN A 114 3.79 -32.54 -35.11
N ASN A 115 3.08 -33.34 -34.32
CA ASN A 115 2.22 -34.45 -34.74
C ASN A 115 2.93 -35.69 -35.32
N ALA A 116 4.23 -35.87 -35.06
CA ALA A 116 4.98 -37.07 -35.45
C ALA A 116 4.23 -38.38 -35.16
N GLN A 117 3.61 -38.50 -33.98
CA GLN A 117 2.87 -39.70 -33.59
C GLN A 117 1.68 -40.01 -34.51
N GLU A 118 0.97 -39.01 -35.03
CA GLU A 118 -0.13 -39.22 -35.98
C GLU A 118 0.39 -39.70 -37.33
N TYR A 119 1.52 -39.16 -37.79
CA TYR A 119 2.15 -39.57 -39.04
C TYR A 119 2.76 -40.96 -38.95
N GLU A 120 3.40 -41.28 -37.84
CA GLU A 120 3.89 -42.63 -37.53
C GLU A 120 2.75 -43.64 -37.48
N GLN A 121 1.63 -43.31 -36.82
CA GLN A 121 0.42 -44.15 -36.83
C GLN A 121 -0.14 -44.36 -38.24
N LYS A 122 -0.16 -43.34 -39.09
CA LYS A 122 -0.60 -43.47 -40.48
C LYS A 122 0.35 -44.37 -41.29
N CYS A 123 1.66 -44.26 -41.09
CA CYS A 123 2.62 -45.17 -41.69
C CYS A 123 2.42 -46.62 -41.18
N ASP A 124 2.17 -46.81 -39.90
CA ASP A 124 1.88 -48.14 -39.33
C ASP A 124 0.54 -48.71 -39.83
N GLN A 125 -0.46 -47.86 -40.08
CA GLN A 125 -1.71 -48.25 -40.73
C GLN A 125 -1.48 -48.70 -42.18
N VAL A 126 -0.67 -47.97 -42.95
CA VAL A 126 -0.25 -48.36 -44.32
C VAL A 126 0.39 -49.75 -44.29
N MET A 127 1.31 -49.99 -43.34
CA MET A 127 1.95 -51.29 -43.16
C MET A 127 0.96 -52.41 -42.79
N THR A 128 -0.02 -52.11 -41.94
CA THR A 128 -1.06 -53.06 -41.50
C THR A 128 -2.02 -53.41 -42.65
N ILE A 129 -2.36 -52.44 -43.49
CA ILE A 129 -3.21 -52.66 -44.67
C ILE A 129 -2.44 -53.51 -45.70
N PHE A 130 -1.16 -53.21 -45.92
CA PHE A 130 -0.33 -53.97 -46.85
C PHE A 130 -0.14 -55.43 -46.41
N THR A 131 0.16 -55.67 -45.13
CA THR A 131 0.32 -57.04 -44.57
C THR A 131 -0.96 -57.85 -44.72
N LYS A 132 -2.14 -57.27 -44.44
CA LYS A 132 -3.44 -57.91 -44.72
C LYS A 132 -3.64 -58.23 -46.20
N GLY A 133 -3.18 -57.35 -47.09
CA GLY A 133 -3.18 -57.58 -48.53
C GLY A 133 -2.34 -58.81 -48.94
N ILE A 134 -1.15 -58.94 -48.37
CA ILE A 134 -0.27 -60.10 -48.59
C ILE A 134 -0.88 -61.37 -48.00
N GLU A 135 -1.49 -61.32 -46.81
CA GLU A 135 -2.19 -62.47 -46.21
C GLU A 135 -3.34 -62.95 -47.10
N SER A 136 -4.10 -62.01 -47.71
CA SER A 136 -5.15 -62.33 -48.68
C SER A 136 -4.57 -63.05 -49.91
N ILE A 137 -3.45 -62.57 -50.46
CA ILE A 137 -2.75 -63.24 -51.57
C ILE A 137 -2.23 -64.61 -51.15
N GLN A 138 -1.66 -64.74 -49.94
CA GLN A 138 -1.12 -65.99 -49.41
C GLN A 138 -2.21 -67.06 -49.24
N SER A 139 -3.41 -66.66 -48.83
CA SER A 139 -4.57 -67.56 -48.80
C SER A 139 -4.96 -68.11 -50.18
N SER A 140 -4.62 -67.36 -51.23
CA SER A 140 -4.87 -67.70 -52.64
C SER A 140 -3.59 -68.14 -53.38
N ALA A 141 -2.51 -68.50 -52.67
CA ALA A 141 -1.21 -68.81 -53.27
C ALA A 141 -1.27 -69.95 -54.31
N SER A 142 -2.16 -70.92 -54.11
CA SER A 142 -2.38 -72.02 -55.06
C SER A 142 -3.03 -71.59 -56.38
N ALA A 143 -3.76 -70.47 -56.39
CA ALA A 143 -4.43 -69.92 -57.57
C ALA A 143 -3.51 -69.09 -58.48
N ILE A 144 -2.30 -68.76 -58.01
CA ILE A 144 -1.35 -67.90 -58.72
C ILE A 144 -0.77 -68.60 -59.95
N LEU A 145 -0.26 -69.82 -59.76
CA LEU A 145 0.34 -70.64 -60.83
C LEU A 145 -0.68 -71.49 -61.60
N ASP A 146 -1.95 -71.51 -61.17
CA ASP A 146 -3.03 -72.14 -61.95
C ASP A 146 -3.53 -71.20 -63.03
N ILE A 147 -3.07 -71.43 -64.26
CA ILE A 147 -3.38 -70.65 -65.47
C ILE A 147 -4.89 -70.70 -65.79
N ASN A 148 -5.59 -71.77 -65.43
CA ASN A 148 -7.02 -71.93 -65.70
C ASN A 148 -7.90 -71.22 -64.68
N ASN A 149 -7.33 -70.82 -63.54
CA ASN A 149 -8.08 -70.20 -62.47
C ASN A 149 -8.31 -68.70 -62.73
N LYS A 150 -9.53 -68.37 -63.16
CA LYS A 150 -9.97 -66.99 -63.42
C LYS A 150 -10.14 -66.15 -62.16
N TYR A 151 -10.22 -66.75 -60.97
CA TYR A 151 -10.39 -66.05 -59.70
C TYR A 151 -9.18 -65.16 -59.35
N TRP A 152 -7.98 -65.53 -59.82
CA TRP A 152 -6.76 -64.74 -59.61
C TRP A 152 -6.87 -63.32 -60.15
N TYR A 153 -7.48 -63.12 -61.33
CA TYR A 153 -7.62 -61.78 -61.92
C TYR A 153 -8.38 -60.81 -61.01
N LYS A 154 -9.36 -61.32 -60.26
CA LYS A 154 -10.08 -60.53 -59.26
C LYS A 154 -9.18 -60.21 -58.05
N THR A 155 -8.44 -61.20 -57.57
CA THR A 155 -7.55 -61.07 -56.41
C THR A 155 -6.41 -60.06 -56.67
N ILE A 156 -5.77 -60.14 -57.85
CA ILE A 156 -4.71 -59.19 -58.22
C ILE A 156 -5.26 -57.78 -58.50
N ALA A 157 -6.49 -57.66 -59.02
CA ALA A 157 -7.13 -56.36 -59.20
C ALA A 157 -7.43 -55.69 -57.85
N GLU A 158 -7.97 -56.44 -56.88
CA GLU A 158 -8.21 -55.96 -55.51
C GLU A 158 -6.89 -55.53 -54.83
N PHE A 159 -5.81 -56.28 -55.06
CA PHE A 159 -4.47 -55.91 -54.57
C PHE A 159 -3.94 -54.62 -55.22
N ARG A 160 -4.08 -54.45 -56.54
CA ARG A 160 -3.67 -53.24 -57.26
C ARG A 160 -4.46 -52.00 -56.81
N ASP A 161 -5.77 -52.13 -56.60
CA ASP A 161 -6.58 -51.03 -56.06
C ASP A 161 -6.18 -50.68 -54.62
N MET A 162 -5.86 -51.68 -53.80
CA MET A 162 -5.30 -51.44 -52.47
C MET A 162 -3.94 -50.72 -52.54
N LEU A 163 -3.03 -51.13 -53.44
CA LEU A 163 -1.75 -50.43 -53.65
C LEU A 163 -1.93 -48.98 -54.10
N ARG A 164 -2.91 -48.69 -54.96
CA ARG A 164 -3.23 -47.32 -55.39
C ARG A 164 -3.68 -46.46 -54.21
N ASN A 165 -4.57 -47.00 -53.36
CA ASN A 165 -5.01 -46.30 -52.15
C ASN A 165 -3.85 -46.03 -51.19
N LEU A 166 -2.90 -46.97 -51.05
CA LEU A 166 -1.70 -46.76 -50.22
C LEU A 166 -0.80 -45.65 -50.78
N ASP A 167 -0.64 -45.56 -52.10
CA ASP A 167 0.12 -44.49 -52.75
C ASP A 167 -0.52 -43.13 -52.49
N ASP A 168 -1.85 -43.01 -52.64
CA ASP A 168 -2.59 -41.78 -52.35
C ASP A 168 -2.41 -41.36 -50.88
N VAL A 169 -2.43 -42.32 -49.95
CA VAL A 169 -2.20 -42.05 -48.52
C VAL A 169 -0.78 -41.53 -48.29
N ILE A 170 0.24 -42.11 -48.92
CA ILE A 170 1.63 -41.67 -48.78
C ILE A 170 1.86 -40.31 -49.44
N GLU A 171 1.28 -40.04 -50.60
CA GLU A 171 1.38 -38.73 -51.25
C GLU A 171 0.71 -37.63 -50.40
N ASN A 172 -0.45 -37.93 -49.81
CA ASN A 172 -1.12 -37.03 -48.88
C ASN A 172 -0.30 -36.82 -47.60
N LEU A 173 0.34 -37.88 -47.08
CA LEU A 173 1.26 -37.78 -45.94
C LEU A 173 2.46 -36.87 -46.28
N LEU A 174 3.12 -37.11 -47.40
CA LEU A 174 4.25 -36.30 -47.87
C LEU A 174 3.84 -34.82 -47.99
N SER A 175 2.68 -34.54 -48.58
CA SER A 175 2.18 -33.17 -48.74
C SER A 175 1.85 -32.51 -47.41
N ASN A 176 1.18 -33.20 -46.50
CA ASN A 176 0.79 -32.67 -45.19
C ASN A 176 1.99 -32.40 -44.29
N ILE A 177 2.95 -33.33 -44.23
CA ILE A 177 4.15 -33.16 -43.41
C ILE A 177 4.99 -31.98 -43.93
N PHE A 178 5.09 -31.81 -45.25
CA PHE A 178 5.81 -30.66 -45.83
C PHE A 178 5.13 -29.30 -45.59
N LEU A 179 3.80 -29.28 -45.41
CA LEU A 179 3.07 -28.06 -45.06
C LEU A 179 3.28 -27.68 -43.58
N VAL A 180 3.43 -28.67 -42.70
CA VAL A 180 3.61 -28.46 -41.26
C VAL A 180 5.07 -28.20 -40.89
N ALA A 181 6.02 -28.81 -41.61
CA ALA A 181 7.44 -28.59 -41.36
C ALA A 181 7.85 -27.17 -41.79
N GLU A 182 8.30 -26.36 -40.83
CA GLU A 182 8.77 -25.00 -41.10
C GLU A 182 10.28 -24.98 -41.41
N ASN A 183 11.05 -25.87 -40.78
CA ASN A 183 12.50 -25.91 -40.89
C ASN A 183 12.97 -26.76 -42.08
N LEU A 184 14.07 -26.34 -42.71
CA LEU A 184 14.71 -27.09 -43.78
C LEU A 184 15.19 -28.47 -43.31
N GLU A 185 15.73 -28.54 -42.08
CA GLU A 185 16.25 -29.78 -41.49
C GLU A 185 15.15 -30.83 -41.32
N GLU A 186 13.99 -30.43 -40.78
CA GLU A 186 12.81 -31.30 -40.66
C GLU A 186 12.32 -31.79 -42.02
N LYS A 187 12.26 -30.89 -43.03
CA LYS A 187 11.86 -31.28 -44.40
C LYS A 187 12.81 -32.30 -45.02
N ILE A 188 14.13 -32.16 -44.78
CA ILE A 188 15.13 -33.12 -45.25
C ILE A 188 14.92 -34.48 -44.57
N ASP A 189 14.77 -34.51 -43.25
CA ASP A 189 14.58 -35.74 -42.48
C ASP A 189 13.32 -36.51 -42.90
N VAL A 190 12.25 -35.79 -43.24
CA VAL A 190 11.01 -36.38 -43.76
C VAL A 190 11.24 -37.08 -45.10
N LEU A 191 12.00 -36.46 -46.01
CA LEU A 191 12.37 -37.12 -47.27
C LEU A 191 13.26 -38.34 -47.01
N VAL A 192 14.23 -38.25 -46.11
CA VAL A 192 15.07 -39.41 -45.76
C VAL A 192 14.21 -40.57 -45.24
N ALA A 193 13.24 -40.29 -44.38
CA ALA A 193 12.32 -41.29 -43.85
C ALA A 193 11.45 -41.94 -44.92
N LEU A 194 11.07 -41.20 -45.97
CA LEU A 194 10.21 -41.67 -47.07
C LEU A 194 10.98 -42.12 -48.32
N LEU A 195 12.31 -42.21 -48.25
CA LEU A 195 13.17 -42.54 -49.39
C LEU A 195 12.80 -43.86 -50.07
N ASN A 196 12.35 -44.86 -49.30
CA ASN A 196 11.95 -46.16 -49.84
C ASN A 196 10.78 -46.06 -50.84
N PHE A 197 9.90 -45.06 -50.67
CA PHE A 197 8.73 -44.87 -51.55
C PHE A 197 9.08 -44.14 -52.84
N PHE A 198 10.29 -43.56 -52.96
CA PHE A 198 10.75 -42.88 -54.17
C PHE A 198 10.79 -43.82 -55.40
N ASN A 199 11.03 -45.11 -55.19
CA ASN A 199 11.10 -46.10 -56.26
C ASN A 199 9.74 -46.33 -56.96
N ARG A 200 8.62 -45.82 -56.42
CA ARG A 200 7.31 -45.89 -57.08
C ARG A 200 7.08 -44.71 -58.01
N ASP A 201 6.71 -45.01 -59.25
CA ASP A 201 6.47 -43.98 -60.28
C ASP A 201 5.37 -42.98 -59.92
N SER A 202 4.34 -43.41 -59.20
CA SER A 202 3.24 -42.55 -58.71
C SER A 202 3.72 -41.44 -57.76
N ILE A 203 4.64 -41.75 -56.85
CA ILE A 203 5.12 -40.85 -55.80
C ILE A 203 6.33 -40.03 -56.26
N LYS A 204 7.09 -40.56 -57.23
CA LYS A 204 8.35 -39.98 -57.72
C LYS A 204 8.23 -38.51 -58.13
N GLU A 205 7.20 -38.14 -58.89
CA GLU A 205 7.00 -36.75 -59.32
C GLU A 205 6.72 -35.81 -58.14
N SER A 206 5.88 -36.26 -57.20
CA SER A 206 5.56 -35.51 -55.97
C SER A 206 6.80 -35.29 -55.11
N TYR A 207 7.62 -36.34 -54.97
CA TYR A 207 8.87 -36.31 -54.23
C TYR A 207 9.90 -35.35 -54.86
N MET A 208 10.04 -35.36 -56.19
CA MET A 208 10.93 -34.44 -56.91
C MET A 208 10.49 -32.97 -56.76
N ARG A 209 9.17 -32.70 -56.77
CA ARG A 209 8.64 -31.34 -56.49
C ARG A 209 9.02 -30.87 -55.08
N LYS A 210 9.03 -31.78 -54.09
CA LYS A 210 9.44 -31.46 -52.71
C LYS A 210 10.94 -31.22 -52.55
N ILE A 211 11.77 -31.95 -53.29
CA ILE A 211 13.23 -31.67 -53.36
C ILE A 211 13.46 -30.26 -53.92
N ALA A 212 12.74 -29.86 -54.98
CA ALA A 212 12.85 -28.51 -55.53
C ALA A 212 12.46 -27.42 -54.51
N GLU A 213 11.45 -27.69 -53.67
CA GLU A 213 11.04 -26.79 -52.58
C GLU A 213 12.16 -26.57 -51.54
N ILE A 214 12.88 -27.62 -51.16
CA ILE A 214 14.04 -27.54 -50.24
C ILE A 214 15.14 -26.66 -50.82
N TRP A 215 15.52 -26.88 -52.08
CA TRP A 215 16.51 -26.05 -52.76
C TRP A 215 16.08 -24.59 -52.87
N LYS A 216 14.80 -24.33 -53.11
CA LYS A 216 14.24 -22.98 -53.12
C LYS A 216 14.32 -22.30 -51.74
N ILE A 217 14.01 -23.02 -50.65
CA ILE A 217 14.13 -22.47 -49.28
C ILE A 217 15.58 -22.11 -49.00
N PHE A 218 16.52 -23.01 -49.30
CA PHE A 218 17.95 -22.73 -49.13
C PHE A 218 18.42 -21.52 -49.97
N HIS A 219 17.96 -21.42 -51.22
CA HIS A 219 18.23 -20.26 -52.08
C HIS A 219 17.66 -18.94 -51.49
N THR A 220 16.46 -18.97 -50.91
CA THR A 220 15.88 -17.78 -50.25
C THR A 220 16.66 -17.34 -49.01
N GLU A 221 17.14 -18.28 -48.18
CA GLU A 221 18.00 -17.95 -47.04
C GLU A 221 19.35 -17.37 -47.49
N LEU A 222 19.95 -17.94 -48.54
CA LEU A 222 21.20 -17.47 -49.12
C LEU A 222 21.09 -16.04 -49.67
N THR A 223 20.04 -15.76 -50.44
CA THR A 223 19.79 -14.42 -50.99
C THR A 223 19.45 -13.41 -49.90
N SER A 224 18.76 -13.81 -48.83
CA SER A 224 18.51 -12.95 -47.66
C SER A 224 19.81 -12.52 -46.99
N ILE A 225 20.73 -13.46 -46.72
CA ILE A 225 22.02 -13.14 -46.09
C ILE A 225 22.91 -12.30 -47.01
N SER A 226 22.94 -12.59 -48.31
CA SER A 226 23.68 -11.75 -49.28
C SER A 226 23.13 -10.31 -49.33
N LYS A 227 21.80 -10.13 -49.24
CA LYS A 227 21.19 -8.78 -49.15
C LYS A 227 21.56 -8.06 -47.86
N GLU A 228 21.49 -8.74 -46.71
CA GLU A 228 21.86 -8.15 -45.41
C GLU A 228 23.33 -7.75 -45.32
N VAL A 229 24.22 -8.56 -45.88
CA VAL A 229 25.66 -8.24 -45.97
C VAL A 229 25.87 -7.00 -46.83
N SER A 230 25.10 -6.87 -47.92
CA SER A 230 25.20 -5.73 -48.85
C SER A 230 24.60 -4.44 -48.28
N SER A 231 23.51 -4.54 -47.50
CA SER A 231 22.86 -3.39 -46.86
C SER A 231 23.58 -2.88 -45.61
N GLY A 232 24.50 -3.69 -45.06
CA GLY A 232 25.11 -3.46 -43.75
C GLY A 232 24.19 -3.92 -42.62
N ILE A 233 24.73 -4.72 -41.70
CA ILE A 233 23.95 -5.22 -40.55
C ILE A 233 23.83 -4.09 -39.53
N ASN A 234 22.66 -3.48 -39.45
CA ASN A 234 22.35 -2.47 -38.43
C ASN A 234 21.71 -3.06 -37.17
N ILE A 235 21.14 -4.26 -37.28
CA ILE A 235 20.39 -4.90 -36.20
C ILE A 235 21.37 -5.73 -35.36
N HIS A 236 21.49 -5.35 -34.09
CA HIS A 236 22.24 -6.07 -33.08
C HIS A 236 21.33 -6.28 -31.85
N PRO A 237 21.46 -7.41 -31.14
CA PRO A 237 20.78 -7.59 -29.86
C PRO A 237 21.25 -6.52 -28.86
N THR A 238 20.33 -5.93 -28.11
CA THR A 238 20.60 -4.81 -27.18
C THR A 238 21.60 -5.14 -26.07
N LEU A 239 21.73 -6.43 -25.72
CA LEU A 239 22.69 -6.91 -24.72
C LEU A 239 24.13 -6.97 -25.23
N LEU A 240 24.32 -7.00 -26.56
CA LEU A 240 25.65 -7.02 -27.14
C LEU A 240 26.07 -5.61 -27.55
N PRO A 241 27.33 -5.23 -27.32
CA PRO A 241 27.87 -3.98 -27.82
C PRO A 241 27.71 -3.87 -29.34
N THR A 242 27.61 -2.65 -29.85
CA THR A 242 27.22 -2.38 -31.24
C THR A 242 28.11 -3.10 -32.28
N LYS A 243 29.44 -3.10 -32.12
CA LYS A 243 30.36 -3.67 -33.13
C LYS A 243 30.48 -5.18 -33.01
N SER A 244 30.59 -5.70 -31.79
CA SER A 244 30.64 -7.15 -31.54
C SER A 244 29.30 -7.83 -31.81
N GLY A 245 28.17 -7.15 -31.57
CA GLY A 245 26.81 -7.61 -31.86
C GLY A 245 26.54 -7.78 -33.36
N GLN A 246 27.03 -6.84 -34.18
CA GLN A 246 26.93 -6.96 -35.64
C GLN A 246 27.78 -8.13 -36.17
N TYR A 247 29.00 -8.29 -35.64
CA TYR A 247 29.90 -9.38 -35.99
C TYR A 247 29.35 -10.75 -35.59
N THR A 248 28.85 -10.90 -34.36
CA THR A 248 28.24 -12.15 -33.85
C THR A 248 27.06 -12.58 -34.69
N MET A 249 26.14 -11.65 -34.99
CA MET A 249 24.93 -11.96 -35.75
C MET A 249 25.27 -12.48 -37.16
N LEU A 250 26.20 -11.81 -37.85
CA LEU A 250 26.67 -12.26 -39.17
C LEU A 250 27.34 -13.64 -39.09
N LYS A 251 28.15 -13.88 -38.06
CA LYS A 251 28.84 -15.15 -37.88
C LYS A 251 27.86 -16.30 -37.60
N ILE A 252 26.87 -16.10 -36.72
CA ILE A 252 25.85 -17.12 -36.39
C ILE A 252 25.03 -17.47 -37.63
N LYS A 253 24.56 -16.45 -38.38
CA LYS A 253 23.81 -16.66 -39.63
C LYS A 253 24.62 -17.43 -40.66
N PHE A 254 25.90 -17.11 -40.79
CA PHE A 254 26.79 -17.82 -41.70
C PHE A 254 27.06 -19.27 -41.27
N GLU A 255 27.28 -19.52 -39.97
CA GLU A 255 27.45 -20.89 -39.46
C GLU A 255 26.19 -21.75 -39.68
N ARG A 256 24.99 -21.17 -39.54
CA ARG A 256 23.73 -21.85 -39.90
C ARG A 256 23.70 -22.22 -41.38
N LEU A 257 24.01 -21.29 -42.29
CA LEU A 257 24.07 -21.59 -43.72
C LEU A 257 25.06 -22.71 -44.05
N CYS A 258 26.26 -22.68 -43.44
CA CYS A 258 27.25 -23.75 -43.62
C CYS A 258 26.72 -25.12 -43.13
N ARG A 259 25.99 -25.16 -42.01
CA ARG A 259 25.35 -26.40 -41.53
C ARG A 259 24.32 -26.91 -42.52
N LEU A 260 23.46 -26.04 -43.04
CA LEU A 260 22.45 -26.42 -44.04
C LEU A 260 23.10 -26.95 -45.33
N ARG A 261 24.18 -26.30 -45.81
CA ARG A 261 24.97 -26.82 -46.93
C ARG A 261 25.52 -28.22 -46.62
N ASN A 262 26.13 -28.40 -45.45
CA ASN A 262 26.70 -29.70 -45.06
C ASN A 262 25.63 -30.80 -44.98
N LEU A 263 24.40 -30.47 -44.56
CA LEU A 263 23.27 -31.40 -44.56
C LEU A 263 22.87 -31.77 -45.99
N LEU A 264 22.76 -30.80 -46.90
CA LEU A 264 22.47 -31.06 -48.31
C LEU A 264 23.58 -31.90 -48.97
N GLU A 265 24.86 -31.63 -48.66
CA GLU A 265 26.00 -32.43 -49.15
C GLU A 265 26.01 -33.87 -48.59
N ARG A 266 25.49 -34.10 -47.38
CA ARG A 266 25.30 -35.46 -46.84
C ARG A 266 24.15 -36.20 -47.51
N CYS A 267 23.23 -35.48 -48.14
CA CYS A 267 22.06 -36.05 -48.80
C CYS A 267 22.27 -36.39 -50.30
N ARG A 268 23.50 -36.77 -50.68
CA ARG A 268 23.87 -37.17 -52.07
C ARG A 268 23.09 -38.38 -52.62
N PHE A 269 22.30 -39.07 -51.79
CA PHE A 269 21.42 -40.15 -52.23
C PHE A 269 20.14 -39.65 -52.91
N PHE A 270 19.82 -38.34 -52.83
CA PHE A 270 18.71 -37.78 -53.59
C PHE A 270 19.04 -37.68 -55.09
N PRO A 271 18.05 -37.81 -55.99
CA PRO A 271 18.23 -37.55 -57.41
C PRO A 271 18.74 -36.14 -57.68
N THR A 272 19.59 -36.00 -58.70
CA THR A 272 20.17 -34.71 -59.09
C THR A 272 19.10 -33.74 -59.57
N TYR A 273 19.05 -32.57 -58.95
CA TYR A 273 18.20 -31.44 -59.34
C TYR A 273 19.03 -30.43 -60.15
N ASN A 274 18.52 -29.97 -61.30
CA ASN A 274 19.29 -29.15 -62.25
C ASN A 274 19.82 -27.83 -61.65
N ASP A 275 19.08 -27.15 -60.76
CA ASP A 275 19.52 -25.85 -60.20
C ASP A 275 20.38 -25.99 -58.93
N SER A 276 20.78 -27.22 -58.57
CA SER A 276 21.60 -27.47 -57.38
C SER A 276 23.02 -26.89 -57.52
N GLU A 277 23.65 -27.03 -58.69
CA GLU A 277 24.98 -26.49 -58.95
C GLU A 277 25.01 -24.96 -58.95
N GLU A 278 23.99 -24.32 -59.53
CA GLU A 278 23.84 -22.87 -59.50
C GLU A 278 23.72 -22.35 -58.06
N THR A 279 22.90 -23.00 -57.24
CA THR A 279 22.70 -22.61 -55.83
C THR A 279 23.97 -22.80 -54.99
N LEU A 280 24.76 -23.85 -55.26
CA LEU A 280 26.06 -24.06 -54.62
C LEU A 280 27.10 -23.01 -55.05
N SER A 281 27.11 -22.61 -56.32
CA SER A 281 28.00 -21.53 -56.79
C SER A 281 27.67 -20.17 -56.14
N LEU A 282 26.37 -19.88 -55.96
CA LEU A 282 25.91 -18.70 -55.23
C LEU A 282 26.33 -18.76 -53.75
N PHE A 283 26.37 -19.95 -53.15
CA PHE A 283 26.83 -20.12 -51.76
C PHE A 283 28.31 -19.77 -51.63
N GLU A 284 29.16 -20.25 -52.54
CA GLU A 284 30.59 -19.96 -52.51
C GLU A 284 30.88 -18.46 -52.68
N SER A 285 30.09 -17.78 -53.53
CA SER A 285 30.15 -16.32 -53.66
C SER A 285 29.73 -15.61 -52.36
N CYS A 286 28.63 -16.06 -51.74
CA CYS A 286 28.14 -15.53 -50.46
C CYS A 286 29.17 -15.74 -49.34
N GLU A 287 29.78 -16.92 -49.25
CA GLU A 287 30.85 -17.22 -48.29
C GLU A 287 32.03 -16.27 -48.41
N LYS A 288 32.48 -15.97 -49.63
CA LYS A 288 33.54 -14.98 -49.87
C LYS A 288 33.11 -13.58 -49.41
N GLN A 289 31.88 -13.16 -49.71
CA GLN A 289 31.34 -11.86 -49.28
C GLN A 289 31.26 -11.74 -47.75
N VAL A 290 30.74 -12.75 -47.07
CA VAL A 290 30.62 -12.79 -45.60
C VAL A 290 32.00 -12.73 -44.94
N LYS A 291 32.97 -13.55 -45.39
CA LYS A 291 34.34 -13.54 -44.84
C LYS A 291 35.03 -12.19 -45.00
N LEU A 292 34.84 -11.52 -46.13
CA LEU A 292 35.36 -10.16 -46.34
C LEU A 292 34.69 -9.14 -45.42
N SER A 293 33.38 -9.23 -45.21
CA SER A 293 32.66 -8.35 -44.29
C SER A 293 33.07 -8.56 -42.84
N LEU A 294 33.26 -9.80 -42.38
CA LEU A 294 33.81 -10.10 -41.05
C LEU A 294 35.18 -9.46 -40.82
N LYS A 295 36.07 -9.54 -41.82
CA LYS A 295 37.39 -8.89 -41.77
C LYS A 295 37.25 -7.37 -41.71
N LYS A 296 36.40 -6.77 -42.56
CA LYS A 296 36.13 -5.32 -42.54
C LYS A 296 35.61 -4.84 -41.19
N PHE A 297 34.73 -5.60 -40.53
CA PHE A 297 34.26 -5.27 -39.18
C PHE A 297 35.38 -5.30 -38.16
N ASN A 298 36.23 -6.34 -38.19
CA ASN A 298 37.38 -6.43 -37.29
C ASN A 298 38.37 -5.27 -37.55
N ASP A 299 38.70 -4.99 -38.81
CA ASP A 299 39.60 -3.89 -39.20
C ASP A 299 39.04 -2.51 -38.84
N SER A 300 37.72 -2.32 -38.92
CA SER A 300 37.08 -1.09 -38.48
C SER A 300 37.11 -0.95 -36.96
N TRP A 301 36.99 -2.05 -36.22
CA TRP A 301 37.06 -2.04 -34.77
C TRP A 301 38.49 -1.79 -34.28
N THR A 302 39.49 -2.44 -34.90
CA THR A 302 40.91 -2.21 -34.60
C THR A 302 41.36 -0.79 -34.91
N LYS A 303 40.80 -0.14 -35.93
CA LYS A 303 41.03 1.29 -36.22
C LYS A 303 40.29 2.25 -35.29
N ALA A 304 39.14 1.84 -34.75
CA ALA A 304 38.38 2.63 -33.79
C ALA A 304 39.02 2.63 -32.39
N LEU A 305 39.89 1.64 -32.12
CA LEU A 305 40.72 1.61 -30.92
C LEU A 305 41.78 2.74 -31.01
N SER A 306 41.66 3.76 -30.14
CA SER A 306 42.63 4.85 -30.04
C SER A 306 44.01 4.35 -29.57
N PRO A 307 45.13 4.91 -30.05
CA PRO A 307 46.48 4.51 -29.62
C PRO A 307 46.81 4.84 -28.15
N ASP A 308 45.92 5.57 -27.46
CA ASP A 308 46.15 6.05 -26.10
C ASP A 308 45.79 5.03 -25.01
N PHE A 309 45.25 3.83 -25.30
CA PHE A 309 44.80 2.85 -24.28
C PHE A 309 45.80 2.60 -23.13
N GLY A 310 47.10 2.59 -23.42
CA GLY A 310 48.14 2.45 -22.40
C GLY A 310 48.21 3.62 -21.40
N ALA A 311 47.92 4.85 -21.84
CA ALA A 311 47.91 6.03 -20.98
C ALA A 311 46.69 6.06 -20.02
N TRP A 312 45.65 5.25 -20.26
CA TRP A 312 44.46 5.19 -19.40
C TRP A 312 44.70 4.43 -18.11
N PHE A 313 45.50 3.36 -18.13
CA PHE A 313 45.89 2.63 -16.93
C PHE A 313 46.63 3.52 -15.91
N HIS A 314 47.24 4.60 -16.39
CA HIS A 314 47.95 5.60 -15.58
C HIS A 314 47.09 6.81 -15.16
N ARG A 315 45.79 6.86 -15.49
CA ARG A 315 44.88 7.94 -15.06
C ARG A 315 44.25 7.63 -13.68
N ASN A 316 44.04 8.68 -12.89
CA ASN A 316 43.52 8.58 -11.53
C ASN A 316 42.08 8.04 -11.49
N LEU A 317 41.76 7.25 -10.46
CA LEU A 317 40.53 6.43 -10.37
C LEU A 317 39.23 7.25 -10.19
N ILE A 318 39.28 8.47 -9.62
CA ILE A 318 38.10 9.25 -9.21
C ILE A 318 38.24 10.75 -9.53
N CYS A 319 37.19 11.36 -10.06
CA CYS A 319 37.02 12.80 -10.25
C CYS A 319 35.81 13.35 -9.47
N ARG A 320 35.81 14.66 -9.19
CA ARG A 320 34.61 15.34 -8.63
C ARG A 320 33.61 15.55 -9.77
N SER A 321 32.36 15.16 -9.55
CA SER A 321 31.27 15.37 -10.49
C SER A 321 31.14 16.87 -10.81
N GLN A 322 31.15 17.23 -12.09
CA GLN A 322 30.87 18.59 -12.54
C GLN A 322 29.35 18.90 -12.49
N ILE A 323 28.51 17.86 -12.48
CA ILE A 323 27.04 17.97 -12.57
C ILE A 323 26.42 18.16 -11.18
N ARG A 324 27.05 17.61 -10.11
CA ARG A 324 26.63 17.83 -8.73
C ARG A 324 27.83 18.12 -7.81
N PRO A 325 28.01 19.37 -7.35
CA PRO A 325 29.13 19.71 -6.48
C PRO A 325 29.03 18.94 -5.16
N GLY A 326 30.04 18.11 -4.88
CA GLY A 326 30.15 17.29 -3.65
C GLY A 326 30.04 15.78 -3.86
N LEU A 327 29.74 15.31 -5.08
CA LEU A 327 29.70 13.88 -5.41
C LEU A 327 30.97 13.45 -6.16
N LEU A 328 31.43 12.24 -5.87
CA LEU A 328 32.57 11.61 -6.56
C LEU A 328 32.05 10.79 -7.74
N GLU A 329 32.76 10.84 -8.86
CA GLU A 329 32.53 10.04 -10.07
C GLU A 329 33.80 9.26 -10.39
N CYS A 330 33.66 7.98 -10.74
CA CYS A 330 34.78 7.18 -11.22
C CYS A 330 35.22 7.71 -12.59
N HIS A 331 36.52 7.89 -12.80
CA HIS A 331 37.07 8.39 -14.06
C HIS A 331 37.21 7.24 -15.08
N ILE A 332 36.10 6.57 -15.40
CA ILE A 332 36.00 5.68 -16.56
C ILE A 332 34.98 6.24 -17.53
N GLU A 333 35.43 6.56 -18.74
CA GLU A 333 34.53 6.77 -19.87
C GLU A 333 33.76 5.46 -20.13
N ARG A 334 32.42 5.52 -20.13
CA ARG A 334 31.54 4.36 -20.39
C ARG A 334 31.92 3.57 -21.66
N GLU A 335 32.65 4.21 -22.56
CA GLU A 335 33.20 3.66 -23.79
C GLU A 335 34.24 2.55 -23.52
N MET A 336 35.03 2.62 -22.45
CA MET A 336 36.07 1.63 -22.14
C MET A 336 35.49 0.26 -21.75
N LEU A 337 34.41 0.24 -20.95
CA LEU A 337 33.69 -1.00 -20.63
C LEU A 337 33.07 -1.63 -21.87
N ASN A 338 32.55 -0.80 -22.78
CA ASN A 338 32.00 -1.27 -24.06
C ASN A 338 33.11 -1.90 -24.91
N ILE A 339 34.27 -1.27 -24.99
CA ILE A 339 35.44 -1.80 -25.72
C ILE A 339 35.95 -3.11 -25.12
N PHE A 340 36.00 -3.22 -23.79
CA PHE A 340 36.39 -4.46 -23.12
C PHE A 340 35.38 -5.59 -23.30
N ASN A 341 34.09 -5.28 -23.27
CA ASN A 341 33.05 -6.26 -23.57
C ASN A 341 33.11 -6.68 -25.04
N GLU A 342 33.34 -5.75 -25.96
CA GLU A 342 33.56 -6.04 -27.38
C GLU A 342 34.75 -6.97 -27.59
N ALA A 343 35.89 -6.66 -26.97
CA ALA A 343 37.10 -7.47 -27.06
C ALA A 343 36.88 -8.91 -26.56
N HIS A 344 36.17 -9.07 -25.44
CA HIS A 344 35.81 -10.39 -24.94
C HIS A 344 34.97 -11.19 -25.94
N PHE A 345 33.91 -10.58 -26.50
CA PHE A 345 33.08 -11.25 -27.51
C PHE A 345 33.87 -11.58 -28.79
N PHE A 346 34.74 -10.69 -29.26
CA PHE A 346 35.61 -10.98 -30.40
C PHE A 346 36.57 -12.15 -30.13
N LYS A 347 37.14 -12.26 -28.93
CA LYS A 347 37.99 -13.39 -28.53
C LYS A 347 37.24 -14.72 -28.52
N VAL A 348 36.06 -14.77 -27.90
CA VAL A 348 35.23 -15.99 -27.83
C VAL A 348 34.86 -16.48 -29.24
N LEU A 349 34.65 -15.56 -30.17
CA LEU A 349 34.31 -15.89 -31.55
C LEU A 349 35.55 -16.19 -32.42
N GLY A 350 36.76 -16.18 -31.85
CA GLY A 350 38.00 -16.47 -32.59
C GLY A 350 38.43 -15.39 -33.56
N ALA A 351 37.96 -14.14 -33.40
CA ALA A 351 38.46 -13.00 -34.15
C ALA A 351 39.83 -12.55 -33.60
N ALA A 352 40.69 -12.04 -34.48
CA ALA A 352 41.99 -11.51 -34.07
C ALA A 352 41.79 -10.21 -33.27
N THR A 353 42.02 -10.27 -31.96
CA THR A 353 42.03 -9.10 -31.08
C THR A 353 43.42 -8.43 -31.10
N PRO A 354 43.53 -7.10 -31.16
CA PRO A 354 44.80 -6.40 -31.05
C PRO A 354 45.55 -6.76 -29.78
N SER A 355 46.89 -6.91 -29.88
CA SER A 355 47.80 -7.18 -28.75
C SER A 355 47.85 -6.04 -27.71
N ILE A 356 47.17 -4.92 -27.97
CA ILE A 356 47.05 -3.77 -27.08
C ILE A 356 46.09 -4.08 -25.92
N ILE A 357 45.15 -5.03 -26.08
CA ILE A 357 44.17 -5.39 -25.07
C ILE A 357 44.59 -6.72 -24.42
N ASP A 358 45.23 -6.61 -23.26
CA ASP A 358 45.48 -7.76 -22.39
C ASP A 358 44.20 -8.09 -21.61
N LEU A 359 43.57 -9.22 -21.96
CA LEU A 359 42.29 -9.64 -21.37
C LEU A 359 42.43 -10.14 -19.93
N GLU A 360 43.63 -10.57 -19.49
CA GLU A 360 43.84 -11.00 -18.10
C GLU A 360 43.89 -9.80 -17.16
N LYS A 361 44.54 -8.71 -17.61
CA LYS A 361 44.46 -7.42 -16.91
C LYS A 361 43.03 -6.88 -16.86
N ASN A 362 42.22 -7.08 -17.89
CA ASN A 362 40.83 -6.60 -17.95
C ASN A 362 39.93 -7.13 -16.81
N ASP A 363 40.04 -8.40 -16.43
CA ASP A 363 39.20 -8.94 -15.36
C ASP A 363 39.56 -8.36 -14.00
N THR A 364 40.85 -8.17 -13.72
CA THR A 364 41.32 -7.44 -12.53
C THR A 364 40.90 -5.96 -12.56
N THR A 365 40.93 -5.33 -13.74
CA THR A 365 40.49 -3.94 -13.93
C THR A 365 38.97 -3.78 -13.72
N LYS A 366 38.17 -4.76 -14.14
CA LYS A 366 36.72 -4.80 -13.90
C LYS A 366 36.38 -5.01 -12.44
N GLN A 367 37.10 -5.90 -11.75
CA GLN A 367 36.91 -6.13 -10.32
C GLN A 367 37.29 -4.90 -9.49
N THR A 368 38.40 -4.23 -9.82
CA THR A 368 38.77 -2.97 -9.17
C THR A 368 37.75 -1.88 -9.49
N PHE A 369 37.23 -1.81 -10.72
CA PHE A 369 36.17 -0.87 -11.09
C PHE A 369 34.86 -1.08 -10.33
N ASP A 370 34.34 -2.30 -10.27
CA ASP A 370 33.11 -2.62 -9.54
C ASP A 370 33.25 -2.30 -8.05
N SER A 371 34.43 -2.56 -7.50
CA SER A 371 34.74 -2.28 -6.09
C SER A 371 34.82 -0.77 -5.84
N VAL A 372 35.48 0.00 -6.72
CA VAL A 372 35.57 1.46 -6.63
C VAL A 372 34.21 2.13 -6.84
N ILE A 373 33.38 1.69 -7.80
CA ILE A 373 32.01 2.19 -7.95
C ILE A 373 31.20 1.92 -6.69
N ARG A 374 31.24 0.70 -6.16
CA ARG A 374 30.47 0.36 -4.96
C ARG A 374 30.82 1.28 -3.80
N VAL A 375 32.10 1.58 -3.63
CA VAL A 375 32.60 2.53 -2.64
C VAL A 375 32.08 3.95 -2.90
N VAL A 376 32.18 4.42 -4.13
CA VAL A 376 31.74 5.76 -4.52
C VAL A 376 30.23 5.91 -4.36
N LEU A 377 29.44 4.93 -4.79
CA LEU A 377 27.99 4.90 -4.60
C LEU A 377 27.62 4.82 -3.13
N TYR A 378 28.33 4.01 -2.33
CA TYR A 378 28.08 3.89 -0.89
C TYR A 378 28.34 5.24 -0.20
N PHE A 379 29.49 5.86 -0.42
CA PHE A 379 29.81 7.18 0.12
C PHE A 379 28.80 8.25 -0.36
N ASN A 380 28.50 8.28 -1.65
CA ASN A 380 27.52 9.21 -2.23
C ASN A 380 26.10 8.98 -1.66
N SER A 381 25.72 7.75 -1.35
CA SER A 381 24.45 7.44 -0.69
C SER A 381 24.40 7.96 0.75
N VAL A 382 25.50 7.82 1.49
CA VAL A 382 25.61 8.36 2.86
C VAL A 382 25.54 9.88 2.83
N VAL A 383 26.29 10.55 1.95
CA VAL A 383 26.29 12.02 1.81
C VAL A 383 24.94 12.57 1.32
N SER A 384 24.27 11.85 0.40
CA SER A 384 22.93 12.24 -0.07
C SER A 384 21.84 12.02 0.97
N SER A 385 22.01 11.08 1.91
CA SER A 385 21.08 10.86 3.02
C SER A 385 21.07 12.00 4.05
N ILE A 386 22.04 12.90 4.01
CA ILE A 386 22.19 14.03 4.93
C ILE A 386 21.59 15.29 4.28
N SER A 387 20.74 16.02 5.01
CA SER A 387 20.18 17.29 4.54
C SER A 387 21.25 18.39 4.46
N GLU A 388 21.05 19.44 3.66
CA GLU A 388 22.03 20.52 3.47
C GLU A 388 22.46 21.20 4.78
N LYS A 389 21.53 21.33 5.74
CA LYS A 389 21.81 21.90 7.06
C LYS A 389 22.59 20.92 7.95
N GLU A 390 22.31 19.63 7.87
CA GLU A 390 23.07 18.60 8.57
C GLU A 390 24.45 18.36 7.92
N ARG A 391 24.60 18.63 6.62
CA ARG A 391 25.90 18.58 5.93
C ARG A 391 26.87 19.62 6.48
N LEU A 392 26.38 20.79 6.89
CA LEU A 392 27.22 21.79 7.56
C LEU A 392 27.69 21.30 8.93
N PHE A 393 26.81 20.64 9.69
CA PHE A 393 27.16 20.03 10.98
C PHE A 393 28.20 18.93 10.81
N PHE A 394 27.99 17.99 9.88
CA PHE A 394 28.89 16.86 9.63
C PHE A 394 30.07 17.17 8.70
N LYS A 395 30.23 18.41 8.22
CA LYS A 395 31.27 18.82 7.26
C LYS A 395 32.69 18.41 7.69
N PRO A 396 33.11 18.58 8.97
CA PRO A 396 34.45 18.16 9.39
C PRO A 396 34.65 16.64 9.37
N MET A 397 33.59 15.85 9.58
CA MET A 397 33.67 14.38 9.50
C MET A 397 33.68 13.90 8.05
N ILE A 398 32.87 14.51 7.19
CA ILE A 398 32.87 14.26 5.74
C ILE A 398 34.26 14.59 5.16
N GLN A 399 34.87 15.71 5.56
CA GLN A 399 36.22 16.08 5.13
C GLN A 399 37.30 15.10 5.62
N GLN A 400 37.15 14.48 6.78
CA GLN A 400 38.09 13.44 7.25
C GLN A 400 37.97 12.18 6.40
N THR A 401 36.74 11.76 6.06
CA THR A 401 36.52 10.64 5.15
C THR A 401 36.98 10.96 3.72
N GLU A 402 36.82 12.21 3.25
CA GLU A 402 37.34 12.67 1.96
C GLU A 402 38.88 12.70 1.90
N ARG A 403 39.56 13.09 2.99
CA ARG A 403 41.03 13.00 3.06
C ARG A 403 41.52 11.56 2.97
N LYS A 404 40.75 10.60 3.52
CA LYS A 404 41.00 9.17 3.36
C LYS A 404 40.63 8.65 1.94
N LEU A 405 40.00 9.45 1.08
CA LEU A 405 39.77 9.15 -0.35
C LEU A 405 40.85 9.75 -1.27
N GLU A 406 41.68 10.67 -0.75
CA GLU A 406 42.72 11.37 -1.52
C GLU A 406 43.82 10.46 -2.12
N PRO A 407 44.18 9.29 -1.53
CA PRO A 407 45.10 8.34 -2.16
C PRO A 407 44.58 7.76 -3.48
N LEU A 408 43.27 7.46 -3.57
CA LEU A 408 42.59 7.03 -4.80
C LEU A 408 42.56 8.14 -5.87
N ARG A 409 42.75 9.39 -5.46
CA ARG A 409 42.75 10.57 -6.33
C ARG A 409 44.14 10.92 -6.87
N SER A 410 45.22 10.46 -6.24
CA SER A 410 46.56 10.99 -6.49
C SER A 410 47.68 9.96 -6.69
N LYS A 411 47.53 8.71 -6.21
CA LYS A 411 48.65 7.74 -6.20
C LYS A 411 48.33 6.34 -6.71
N LEU A 412 47.09 5.86 -6.55
CA LEU A 412 46.73 4.49 -6.90
C LEU A 412 46.33 4.37 -8.37
N THR A 413 46.93 3.40 -9.08
CA THR A 413 46.63 3.05 -10.47
C THR A 413 45.77 1.78 -10.53
N TRP A 414 45.20 1.51 -11.71
CA TRP A 414 44.30 0.37 -11.96
C TRP A 414 44.98 -1.02 -11.90
N GLU A 415 46.28 -1.09 -11.57
CA GLU A 415 47.07 -2.33 -11.52
C GLU A 415 47.22 -2.92 -10.11
N GLU A 416 46.87 -2.20 -9.04
CA GLU A 416 47.02 -2.68 -7.66
C GLU A 416 45.72 -3.29 -7.10
N ASP A 417 45.85 -4.33 -6.28
CA ASP A 417 44.73 -4.94 -5.55
C ASP A 417 44.22 -4.00 -4.45
N LEU A 418 43.15 -3.26 -4.75
CA LEU A 418 42.55 -2.27 -3.85
C LEU A 418 41.62 -2.85 -2.77
N THR A 419 41.51 -4.17 -2.65
CA THR A 419 40.49 -4.84 -1.81
C THR A 419 40.60 -4.47 -0.33
N GLU A 420 41.78 -4.57 0.28
CA GLU A 420 42.00 -4.21 1.69
C GLU A 420 41.80 -2.72 1.95
N TYR A 421 42.20 -1.87 1.00
CA TYR A 421 41.98 -0.42 1.08
C TYR A 421 40.49 -0.07 1.01
N ILE A 422 39.74 -0.79 0.19
CA ILE A 422 38.30 -0.63 0.05
C ILE A 422 37.58 -1.08 1.32
N ASP A 423 37.96 -2.20 1.92
CA ASP A 423 37.35 -2.68 3.16
C ASP A 423 37.59 -1.72 4.33
N THR A 424 38.82 -1.21 4.46
CA THR A 424 39.13 -0.19 5.47
C THR A 424 38.34 1.11 5.21
N PHE A 425 38.18 1.53 3.96
CA PHE A 425 37.35 2.69 3.64
C PHE A 425 35.86 2.46 3.93
N VAL A 426 35.32 1.28 3.58
CA VAL A 426 33.92 0.91 3.86
C VAL A 426 33.67 0.89 5.36
N MET A 427 34.61 0.40 6.18
CA MET A 427 34.50 0.49 7.65
C MET A 427 34.42 1.94 8.13
N ASN A 428 35.28 2.83 7.62
CA ASN A 428 35.24 4.25 7.98
C ASN A 428 33.92 4.93 7.56
N VAL A 429 33.35 4.57 6.41
CA VAL A 429 32.04 5.11 5.97
C VAL A 429 30.90 4.50 6.78
N LYS A 430 31.00 3.24 7.22
CA LYS A 430 30.04 2.63 8.15
C LYS A 430 30.04 3.33 9.50
N GLU A 431 31.22 3.60 10.08
CA GLU A 431 31.33 4.37 11.32
C GLU A 431 30.68 5.76 11.19
N LEU A 432 30.91 6.45 10.07
CA LEU A 432 30.24 7.73 9.78
C LEU A 432 28.71 7.58 9.70
N LEU A 433 28.23 6.53 9.02
CA LEU A 433 26.81 6.24 8.89
C LEU A 433 26.16 5.92 10.24
N ASP A 434 26.81 5.11 11.07
CA ASP A 434 26.30 4.74 12.40
C ASP A 434 26.13 5.96 13.29
N ILE A 435 27.10 6.88 13.29
CA ILE A 435 27.00 8.17 14.01
C ILE A 435 25.82 9.01 13.49
N ILE A 436 25.64 9.08 12.17
CA ILE A 436 24.51 9.83 11.56
C ILE A 436 23.16 9.19 11.91
N GLN A 437 23.08 7.86 11.92
CA GLN A 437 21.84 7.14 12.28
C GLN A 437 21.48 7.34 13.74
N ILE A 438 22.48 7.29 14.64
CA ILE A 438 22.28 7.58 16.07
C ILE A 438 21.81 9.03 16.24
N TYR A 439 22.46 9.99 15.59
CA TYR A 439 22.02 11.40 15.60
C TYR A 439 20.56 11.56 15.12
N LYS A 440 20.16 10.91 14.02
CA LYS A 440 18.78 10.97 13.52
C LYS A 440 17.78 10.35 14.49
N ARG A 441 18.11 9.19 15.08
CA ARG A 441 17.27 8.49 16.06
C ARG A 441 17.05 9.32 17.31
N GLU A 442 18.11 9.87 17.86
CA GLU A 442 18.04 10.68 19.08
C GLU A 442 17.33 12.02 18.82
N ASN A 443 17.53 12.66 17.66
CA ASN A 443 16.74 13.84 17.25
C ASN A 443 15.25 13.56 17.12
N PHE A 444 14.88 12.38 16.61
CA PHE A 444 13.49 11.99 16.52
C PHE A 444 12.87 11.84 17.93
N LYS A 445 13.59 11.23 18.88
CA LYS A 445 13.16 11.16 20.28
C LYS A 445 13.03 12.54 20.93
N ILE A 446 13.98 13.45 20.66
CA ILE A 446 13.90 14.84 21.12
C ILE A 446 12.66 15.51 20.55
N SER A 447 12.39 15.36 19.25
CA SER A 447 11.22 15.96 18.60
C SER A 447 9.91 15.44 19.19
N ARG A 448 9.78 14.11 19.41
CA ARG A 448 8.61 13.52 20.06
C ARG A 448 8.44 14.02 21.50
N SER A 449 9.55 14.19 22.23
CA SER A 449 9.55 14.77 23.58
C SER A 449 9.06 16.23 23.55
N MET A 450 9.49 17.03 22.56
CA MET A 450 8.99 18.39 22.38
C MET A 450 7.50 18.44 22.01
N GLU A 451 7.01 17.50 21.18
CA GLU A 451 5.58 17.39 20.86
C GLU A 451 4.73 17.06 22.09
N THR A 452 5.24 16.20 22.99
CA THR A 452 4.55 15.97 24.26
C THR A 452 4.43 17.28 25.03
N ILE A 453 5.51 18.05 25.19
CA ILE A 453 5.49 19.36 25.86
C ILE A 453 4.53 20.33 25.17
N TYR A 454 4.56 20.41 23.85
CA TYR A 454 3.70 21.31 23.07
C TYR A 454 2.21 21.07 23.31
N ASN A 455 1.81 19.82 23.54
CA ASN A 455 0.43 19.40 23.81
C ASN A 455 0.09 19.29 25.30
N LEU A 456 1.05 19.48 26.21
CA LEU A 456 0.77 19.40 27.64
C LEU A 456 -0.10 20.57 28.07
N GLU A 457 -1.22 20.24 28.72
CA GLU A 457 -2.04 21.22 29.41
C GLU A 457 -1.63 21.23 30.90
N LEU A 458 -1.12 22.37 31.38
CA LEU A 458 -0.63 22.54 32.75
C LEU A 458 -1.70 22.23 33.81
N PHE A 459 -2.96 22.61 33.59
CA PHE A 459 -4.12 22.20 34.37
C PHE A 459 -5.42 22.40 33.57
N LYS A 460 -6.46 21.61 33.90
CA LYS A 460 -7.80 21.73 33.31
C LYS A 460 -8.79 22.17 34.38
N LEU A 461 -9.54 23.23 34.09
CA LEU A 461 -10.69 23.61 34.90
C LEU A 461 -11.82 22.62 34.60
N ASN A 462 -12.15 21.77 35.56
CA ASN A 462 -13.19 20.76 35.40
C ASN A 462 -14.56 21.44 35.32
N LYS A 463 -15.21 21.32 34.14
CA LYS A 463 -16.53 21.92 33.86
C LYS A 463 -17.70 21.27 34.60
N SER A 464 -17.47 20.20 35.36
CA SER A 464 -18.53 19.28 35.83
C SER A 464 -18.83 19.33 37.33
N GLN A 465 -18.10 20.12 38.13
CA GLN A 465 -18.31 20.16 39.57
C GLN A 465 -18.35 21.62 40.06
N ASN A 466 -19.51 22.02 40.61
CA ASN A 466 -19.64 23.25 41.41
C ASN A 466 -18.75 23.08 42.66
N GLN A 467 -17.47 23.44 42.56
CA GLN A 467 -16.51 23.26 43.65
C GLN A 467 -16.43 24.54 44.49
N GLN A 468 -16.26 24.37 45.80
CA GLN A 468 -15.87 25.47 46.67
C GLN A 468 -14.48 25.98 46.26
N LEU A 469 -14.28 27.29 46.38
CA LEU A 469 -13.10 28.01 45.90
C LEU A 469 -11.78 27.36 46.37
N ASN A 470 -11.72 26.85 47.60
CA ASN A 470 -10.52 26.23 48.17
C ASN A 470 -10.17 24.84 47.59
N ASP A 471 -11.16 24.04 47.23
CA ASP A 471 -10.93 22.69 46.69
C ASP A 471 -10.49 22.75 45.23
N MET A 472 -10.94 23.76 44.49
CA MET A 472 -10.41 24.06 43.16
C MET A 472 -8.91 24.37 43.20
N PHE A 473 -8.45 25.23 44.11
CA PHE A 473 -7.01 25.56 44.19
C PHE A 473 -6.16 24.37 44.62
N LYS A 474 -6.67 23.46 45.46
CA LYS A 474 -5.97 22.21 45.80
C LYS A 474 -5.85 21.30 44.58
N ASN A 475 -6.95 21.08 43.85
CA ASN A 475 -6.96 20.28 42.61
C ASN A 475 -6.03 20.88 41.54
N ILE A 476 -6.04 22.20 41.37
CA ILE A 476 -5.14 22.91 40.44
C ILE A 476 -3.67 22.76 40.90
N SER A 477 -3.38 22.85 42.20
CA SER A 477 -2.02 22.65 42.73
C SER A 477 -1.52 21.22 42.53
N GLU A 478 -2.37 20.21 42.67
CA GLU A 478 -2.04 18.81 42.43
C GLU A 478 -1.81 18.51 40.94
N GLN A 479 -2.70 18.99 40.07
CA GLN A 479 -2.52 18.90 38.61
C GLN A 479 -1.23 19.61 38.18
N LYS A 480 -0.95 20.79 38.74
CA LYS A 480 0.31 21.51 38.51
C LYS A 480 1.53 20.70 38.93
N LYS A 481 1.52 20.05 40.10
CA LYS A 481 2.63 19.19 40.53
C LYS A 481 2.84 18.01 39.57
N HIS A 482 1.76 17.41 39.08
CA HIS A 482 1.83 16.34 38.10
C HIS A 482 2.42 16.83 36.77
N SER A 483 1.90 17.92 36.22
CA SER A 483 2.41 18.54 34.99
C SER A 483 3.88 18.98 35.13
N LEU A 484 4.29 19.52 36.28
CA LEU A 484 5.69 19.83 36.57
C LEU A 484 6.56 18.58 36.62
N SER A 485 6.10 17.48 37.23
CA SER A 485 6.85 16.21 37.24
C SER A 485 7.04 15.64 35.84
N GLN A 486 6.03 15.75 34.97
CA GLN A 486 6.11 15.35 33.57
C GLN A 486 7.07 16.25 32.79
N LEU A 487 6.98 17.57 32.94
CA LEU A 487 7.90 18.52 32.30
C LEU A 487 9.35 18.29 32.71
N VAL A 488 9.62 18.06 34.00
CA VAL A 488 10.96 17.73 34.50
C VAL A 488 11.43 16.38 33.95
N GLY A 489 10.57 15.37 33.90
CA GLY A 489 10.89 14.07 33.29
C GLY A 489 11.31 14.22 31.82
N VAL A 490 10.47 14.87 31.01
CA VAL A 490 10.74 15.09 29.59
C VAL A 490 12.01 15.94 29.39
N TYR A 491 12.25 16.95 30.24
CA TYR A 491 13.49 17.71 30.21
C TYR A 491 14.72 16.84 30.51
N THR A 492 14.64 15.94 31.50
CA THR A 492 15.75 15.01 31.80
C THR A 492 16.00 14.06 30.64
N ASP A 493 14.97 13.62 29.93
CA ASP A 493 15.11 12.72 28.79
C ASP A 493 15.67 13.44 27.56
N ILE A 494 15.27 14.69 27.30
CA ILE A 494 15.91 15.55 26.29
C ILE A 494 17.40 15.74 26.63
N SER A 495 17.72 16.02 27.90
CA SER A 495 19.11 16.19 28.34
C SER A 495 19.95 14.92 28.16
N LYS A 496 19.39 13.74 28.49
CA LYS A 496 20.04 12.43 28.25
C LYS A 496 20.26 12.18 26.76
N ASN A 497 19.26 12.44 25.92
CA ASN A 497 19.38 12.23 24.47
C ASN A 497 20.44 13.16 23.84
N ILE A 498 20.52 14.42 24.29
CA ILE A 498 21.60 15.34 23.89
C ILE A 498 22.96 14.82 24.37
N PHE A 499 23.05 14.30 25.60
CA PHE A 499 24.29 13.73 26.13
C PHE A 499 24.72 12.47 25.37
N ILE A 500 23.79 11.60 24.96
CA ILE A 500 24.09 10.44 24.12
C ILE A 500 24.69 10.89 22.79
N ILE A 501 24.12 11.93 22.15
CA ILE A 501 24.69 12.49 20.92
C ILE A 501 26.09 13.06 21.19
N TYR A 502 26.30 13.73 22.33
CA TYR A 502 27.59 14.28 22.74
C TYR A 502 28.65 13.17 22.92
N ASP A 503 28.33 12.09 23.63
CA ASP A 503 29.22 10.96 23.90
C ASP A 503 29.65 10.26 22.60
N HIS A 504 28.71 10.04 21.68
CA HIS A 504 29.00 9.41 20.39
C HIS A 504 29.80 10.31 19.42
N LEU A 505 29.79 11.63 19.62
CA LEU A 505 30.62 12.57 18.84
C LEU A 505 32.07 12.62 19.35
N GLY A 506 32.33 12.23 20.60
CA GLY A 506 33.66 11.95 21.17
C GLY A 506 34.78 12.91 20.74
N SER A 507 35.82 12.39 20.09
CA SER A 507 37.01 13.15 19.66
C SER A 507 36.74 14.17 18.54
N ASN A 508 35.63 14.05 17.81
CA ASN A 508 35.25 14.96 16.73
C ASN A 508 34.64 16.29 17.23
N LEU A 509 34.25 16.36 18.52
CA LEU A 509 33.71 17.57 19.16
C LEU A 509 34.64 18.79 19.07
N ARG A 510 35.97 18.60 19.17
CA ARG A 510 36.94 19.70 19.09
C ARG A 510 36.88 20.45 17.75
N ARG A 511 36.48 19.77 16.67
CA ARG A 511 36.33 20.37 15.33
C ARG A 511 34.91 20.83 15.02
N MET A 512 33.92 20.39 15.80
CA MET A 512 32.49 20.66 15.61
C MET A 512 31.91 21.61 16.67
N GLY A 513 32.73 22.17 17.57
CA GLY A 513 32.28 22.96 18.73
C GLY A 513 31.30 24.08 18.39
N GLU A 514 31.57 24.88 17.35
CA GLU A 514 30.67 25.98 16.93
C GLU A 514 29.33 25.46 16.37
N SER A 515 29.38 24.40 15.55
CA SER A 515 28.19 23.77 14.99
C SER A 515 27.36 23.04 16.05
N TRP A 516 28.03 22.50 17.08
CA TRP A 516 27.39 21.91 18.27
C TRP A 516 26.65 22.97 19.09
N ILE A 517 27.27 24.13 19.32
CA ILE A 517 26.64 25.25 20.02
C ILE A 517 25.39 25.72 19.26
N GLN A 518 25.44 25.84 17.93
CA GLN A 518 24.28 26.19 17.12
C GLN A 518 23.16 25.13 17.19
N TYR A 519 23.52 23.85 17.22
CA TYR A 519 22.57 22.75 17.36
C TYR A 519 21.87 22.78 18.73
N VAL A 520 22.61 22.95 19.83
CA VAL A 520 22.04 23.07 21.18
C VAL A 520 21.15 24.31 21.29
N ARG A 521 21.56 25.45 20.72
CA ARG A 521 20.73 26.67 20.65
C ARG A 521 19.42 26.47 19.90
N LYS A 522 19.44 25.70 18.81
CA LYS A 522 18.23 25.37 18.04
C LYS A 522 17.27 24.52 18.88
N ILE A 523 17.76 23.52 19.61
CA ILE A 523 16.92 22.69 20.49
C ILE A 523 16.36 23.52 21.65
N ASP A 524 17.17 24.40 22.23
CA ASP A 524 16.72 25.32 23.29
C ASP A 524 15.61 26.25 22.79
N HIS A 525 15.73 26.80 21.57
CA HIS A 525 14.65 27.59 20.97
C HIS A 525 13.37 26.78 20.75
N LEU A 526 13.48 25.52 20.30
CA LEU A 526 12.32 24.65 20.13
C LEU A 526 11.67 24.31 21.47
N LEU A 527 12.46 24.08 22.52
CA LEU A 527 11.96 23.87 23.87
C LEU A 527 11.20 25.11 24.37
N LYS A 528 11.78 26.31 24.19
CA LYS A 528 11.13 27.59 24.54
C LYS A 528 9.77 27.70 23.85
N ALA A 529 9.72 27.49 22.53
CA ALA A 529 8.49 27.55 21.76
C ALA A 529 7.44 26.52 22.21
N ALA A 530 7.84 25.29 22.53
CA ALA A 530 6.94 24.25 23.02
C ALA A 530 6.34 24.61 24.38
N VAL A 531 7.17 25.10 25.31
CA VAL A 531 6.71 25.56 26.63
C VAL A 531 5.78 26.77 26.49
N TYR A 532 6.09 27.75 25.63
CA TYR A 532 5.23 28.89 25.37
C TYR A 532 3.86 28.51 24.83
N ASN A 533 3.81 27.55 23.89
CA ASN A 533 2.52 27.13 23.37
C ASN A 533 1.70 26.36 24.41
N SER A 534 2.35 25.51 25.21
CA SER A 534 1.69 24.78 26.30
C SER A 534 1.02 25.72 27.32
N SER A 535 1.71 26.81 27.69
CA SER A 535 1.17 27.81 28.60
C SER A 535 0.08 28.66 27.94
N LEU A 536 0.23 29.03 26.66
CA LEU A 536 -0.82 29.75 25.93
C LEU A 536 -2.11 28.92 25.76
N ILE A 537 -2.01 27.61 25.50
CA ILE A 537 -3.18 26.70 25.45
C ILE A 537 -3.90 26.72 26.80
N THR A 538 -3.16 26.66 27.91
CA THR A 538 -3.77 26.67 29.25
C THR A 538 -4.45 27.99 29.56
N LEU A 539 -3.86 29.13 29.18
CA LEU A 539 -4.46 30.45 29.35
C LEU A 539 -5.73 30.62 28.51
N LYS A 540 -5.73 30.15 27.26
CA LYS A 540 -6.92 30.14 26.40
C LYS A 540 -8.03 29.25 26.97
N ASN A 541 -7.69 28.13 27.59
CA ASN A 541 -8.66 27.27 28.25
C ASN A 541 -9.25 27.95 29.49
N ILE A 542 -8.46 28.74 30.25
CA ILE A 542 -8.96 29.56 31.36
C ILE A 542 -9.89 30.67 30.85
N GLU A 543 -9.51 31.38 29.79
CA GLU A 543 -10.36 32.41 29.15
C GLU A 543 -11.71 31.82 28.72
N LYS A 544 -11.70 30.68 28.02
CA LYS A 544 -12.94 29.99 27.60
C LYS A 544 -13.78 29.54 28.80
N ALA A 545 -13.15 28.98 29.82
CA ALA A 545 -13.83 28.54 31.02
C ALA A 545 -14.49 29.72 31.78
N LEU A 546 -13.90 30.92 31.72
CA LEU A 546 -14.47 32.12 32.35
C LEU A 546 -15.61 32.76 31.53
N THR A 547 -15.63 32.57 30.21
CA THR A 547 -16.61 33.20 29.30
C THR A 547 -17.82 32.30 28.98
N GLU A 548 -17.69 30.98 29.08
CA GLU A 548 -18.79 30.04 28.85
C GLU A 548 -19.77 29.99 30.04
N SER A 549 -20.93 30.63 29.87
CA SER A 549 -21.99 30.80 30.89
C SER A 549 -22.79 29.54 31.26
N HIS A 550 -22.59 28.43 30.55
CA HIS A 550 -23.38 27.20 30.72
C HIS A 550 -22.87 26.25 31.81
N HIS A 551 -21.63 26.45 32.29
CA HIS A 551 -21.00 25.59 33.29
C HIS A 551 -20.35 26.47 34.37
N PRO A 552 -21.09 26.87 35.41
CA PRO A 552 -20.51 27.65 36.50
C PRO A 552 -19.45 26.82 37.22
N ILE A 553 -18.28 27.41 37.41
CA ILE A 553 -17.09 26.77 37.97
C ILE A 553 -17.06 26.96 39.50
N LEU A 554 -17.66 28.05 39.97
CA LEU A 554 -17.57 28.49 41.36
C LEU A 554 -18.96 28.64 41.98
N SER A 555 -19.18 28.10 43.18
CA SER A 555 -20.37 28.43 43.99
C SER A 555 -20.04 29.51 45.05
N ILE A 556 -20.75 30.64 45.04
CA ILE A 556 -20.69 31.69 46.07
C ILE A 556 -22.03 31.75 46.80
N GLU A 557 -21.99 31.79 48.12
CA GLU A 557 -23.19 31.98 48.94
C GLU A 557 -23.41 33.46 49.28
N ILE A 558 -24.67 33.90 49.31
CA ILE A 558 -25.04 35.20 49.86
C ILE A 558 -25.59 35.03 51.28
N VAL A 559 -24.97 35.73 52.23
CA VAL A 559 -25.37 35.70 53.65
C VAL A 559 -25.66 37.12 54.13
N LEU A 560 -26.65 37.25 55.02
CA LEU A 560 -27.00 38.51 55.68
C LEU A 560 -26.23 38.60 57.00
N ASP A 561 -25.33 39.59 57.10
CA ASP A 561 -24.60 39.90 58.34
C ASP A 561 -25.19 41.18 58.99
N ARG A 562 -24.81 41.46 60.25
CA ARG A 562 -25.36 42.56 61.09
C ARG A 562 -25.31 43.96 60.46
N THR A 563 -24.53 44.14 59.40
CA THR A 563 -24.35 45.41 58.68
C THR A 563 -24.79 45.37 57.21
N GLY A 564 -25.20 44.22 56.67
CA GLY A 564 -25.76 44.11 55.31
C GLY A 564 -25.54 42.76 54.61
N VAL A 565 -25.87 42.72 53.31
CA VAL A 565 -25.74 41.54 52.43
C VAL A 565 -24.27 41.35 52.00
N VAL A 566 -23.67 40.21 52.36
CA VAL A 566 -22.25 39.90 52.09
C VAL A 566 -22.13 38.56 51.36
N TYR A 567 -21.25 38.51 50.36
CA TYR A 567 -20.86 37.28 49.68
C TYR A 567 -19.84 36.50 50.52
N GLN A 568 -20.04 35.18 50.65
CA GLN A 568 -19.06 34.24 51.21
C GLN A 568 -18.61 33.29 50.10
N PRO A 569 -17.33 33.33 49.67
CA PRO A 569 -16.25 34.27 50.02
C PRO A 569 -16.45 35.68 49.43
N THR A 570 -15.72 36.68 49.96
CA THR A 570 -15.86 38.08 49.53
C THR A 570 -15.50 38.28 48.06
N LEU A 571 -16.17 39.23 47.39
CA LEU A 571 -15.93 39.54 45.98
C LEU A 571 -14.46 39.89 45.68
N ALA A 572 -13.80 40.60 46.59
CA ALA A 572 -12.36 40.89 46.50
C ALA A 572 -11.48 39.63 46.61
N HIS A 573 -11.89 38.66 47.42
CA HIS A 573 -11.18 37.38 47.52
C HIS A 573 -11.32 36.56 46.23
N VAL A 574 -12.50 36.57 45.61
CA VAL A 574 -12.75 35.92 44.32
C VAL A 574 -11.92 36.56 43.22
N GLU A 575 -11.85 37.89 43.17
CA GLU A 575 -11.02 38.62 42.19
C GLU A 575 -9.54 38.29 42.33
N VAL A 576 -8.99 38.35 43.56
CA VAL A 576 -7.59 38.02 43.84
C VAL A 576 -7.28 36.58 43.46
N MET A 577 -8.20 35.65 43.74
CA MET A 577 -8.03 34.24 43.45
C MET A 577 -8.13 33.93 41.95
N LEU A 578 -9.06 34.54 41.22
CA LEU A 578 -9.13 34.38 39.76
C LEU A 578 -7.88 34.98 39.08
N LYS A 579 -7.37 36.12 39.57
CA LYS A 579 -6.07 36.67 39.14
C LYS A 579 -4.90 35.76 39.54
N ARG A 580 -5.02 34.97 40.61
CA ARG A 580 -4.00 34.00 40.99
C ARG A 580 -3.86 32.87 39.95
N LEU A 581 -4.91 32.51 39.22
CA LEU A 581 -4.84 31.46 38.20
C LEU A 581 -3.81 31.77 37.09
N THR A 582 -3.73 33.03 36.63
CA THR A 582 -2.72 33.44 35.65
C THR A 582 -1.31 33.41 36.27
N THR A 583 -1.18 33.76 37.56
CA THR A 583 0.10 33.67 38.29
C THR A 583 0.54 32.22 38.55
N GLU A 584 -0.38 31.28 38.68
CA GLU A 584 -0.05 29.86 38.85
C GLU A 584 0.54 29.26 37.56
N VAL A 585 0.14 29.75 36.38
CA VAL A 585 0.73 29.42 35.06
C VAL A 585 2.12 30.04 34.88
N THR A 586 2.33 31.30 35.29
CA THR A 586 3.65 31.94 35.15
C THR A 586 4.68 31.34 36.11
N THR A 587 4.27 30.96 37.33
CA THR A 587 5.16 30.30 38.30
C THR A 587 5.56 28.89 37.88
N THR A 588 4.77 28.16 37.07
CA THR A 588 5.22 26.88 36.48
C THR A 588 6.34 27.05 35.46
N ILE A 589 6.33 28.14 34.69
CA ILE A 589 7.33 28.42 33.65
C ILE A 589 8.66 28.84 34.27
N LYS A 590 8.63 29.54 35.41
CA LYS A 590 9.82 30.01 36.14
C LYS A 590 10.78 28.89 36.56
N ILE A 591 10.28 27.67 36.73
CA ILE A 591 11.06 26.53 37.24
C ILE A 591 11.88 25.87 36.13
N ILE A 592 11.60 26.13 34.85
CA ILE A 592 12.27 25.47 33.73
C ILE A 592 13.57 26.22 33.39
N PRO A 593 14.76 25.66 33.71
CA PRO A 593 16.02 26.27 33.29
C PRO A 593 16.19 26.15 31.77
N THR A 594 16.82 27.13 31.13
CA THR A 594 17.23 27.01 29.74
C THR A 594 18.23 25.85 29.59
N LEU A 595 18.12 25.07 28.51
CA LEU A 595 19.10 24.02 28.22
C LEU A 595 20.50 24.63 28.07
N CYS A 596 20.60 25.86 27.56
CA CYS A 596 21.85 26.61 27.45
C CYS A 596 22.54 26.85 28.80
N GLN A 597 21.79 27.11 29.88
CA GLN A 597 22.37 27.28 31.23
C GLN A 597 22.95 25.96 31.80
N LYS A 598 22.33 24.81 31.49
CA LYS A 598 22.86 23.50 31.93
C LYS A 598 24.12 23.08 31.18
N PHE A 599 24.28 23.52 29.92
CA PHE A 599 25.46 23.21 29.10
C PHE A 599 26.54 24.30 29.12
N GLN A 600 26.44 25.32 30.00
CA GLN A 600 27.38 26.44 30.13
C GLN A 600 27.62 27.21 28.80
N ILE A 601 26.58 27.37 27.98
CA ILE A 601 26.60 28.19 26.77
C ILE A 601 25.88 29.49 27.10
N ASP A 602 26.45 30.65 26.70
CA ASP A 602 25.85 31.98 26.92
C ASP A 602 24.35 31.95 26.68
N ALA A 603 23.61 31.96 27.79
CA ALA A 603 22.18 31.88 27.77
C ALA A 603 21.68 33.27 27.42
N GLY A 604 20.95 33.36 26.30
CA GLY A 604 20.04 34.50 26.11
C GLY A 604 18.98 34.54 27.23
N GLU A 605 18.03 35.45 27.08
CA GLU A 605 16.96 35.72 28.05
C GLU A 605 16.31 34.44 28.62
N ASN A 606 16.02 34.47 29.93
CA ASN A 606 15.32 33.39 30.60
C ASN A 606 13.96 33.16 29.93
N ILE A 607 13.53 31.90 29.86
CA ILE A 607 12.21 31.51 29.31
C ILE A 607 11.08 32.32 29.97
N TYR A 608 11.24 32.63 31.24
CA TYR A 608 10.30 33.44 32.01
C TYR A 608 10.20 34.91 31.53
N ASP A 609 11.34 35.56 31.25
CA ASP A 609 11.36 36.98 30.90
C ASP A 609 10.85 37.21 29.46
N ALA A 610 11.20 36.30 28.55
CA ALA A 610 10.69 36.34 27.19
C ALA A 610 9.19 36.00 27.10
N PHE A 611 8.67 35.09 27.95
CA PHE A 611 7.22 34.83 28.02
C PHE A 611 6.40 36.03 28.47
N LEU A 612 6.89 36.79 29.46
CA LEU A 612 6.17 37.94 30.01
C LEU A 612 6.09 39.10 29.02
N ASN A 613 7.07 39.21 28.12
CA ASN A 613 7.12 40.25 27.09
C ASN A 613 6.36 39.87 25.80
N ASP A 614 5.91 38.62 25.66
CA ASP A 614 5.19 38.16 24.47
C ASP A 614 3.80 38.83 24.33
N GLU A 615 3.54 39.42 23.16
CA GLU A 615 2.27 40.11 22.86
C GLU A 615 1.05 39.20 23.02
N GLN A 616 1.21 37.91 22.72
CA GLN A 616 0.13 36.92 22.83
C GLN A 616 -0.24 36.66 24.29
N TYR A 617 0.74 36.53 25.18
CA TYR A 617 0.50 36.37 26.62
C TYR A 617 -0.20 37.62 27.18
N VAL A 618 0.30 38.82 26.87
CA VAL A 618 -0.27 40.09 27.32
C VAL A 618 -1.70 40.30 26.82
N ASN A 619 -2.03 39.79 25.63
CA ASN A 619 -3.39 39.85 25.10
C ASN A 619 -4.34 38.90 25.85
N GLU A 620 -3.95 37.62 26.05
CA GLU A 620 -4.80 36.69 26.80
C GLU A 620 -4.95 37.08 28.28
N GLU A 621 -3.89 37.63 28.91
CA GLU A 621 -3.99 38.17 30.27
C GLU A 621 -4.97 39.35 30.36
N ARG A 622 -4.98 40.23 29.35
CA ARG A 622 -5.95 41.34 29.28
C ARG A 622 -7.39 40.83 29.15
N LYS A 623 -7.62 39.83 28.29
CA LYS A 623 -8.96 39.24 28.12
C LYS A 623 -9.46 38.53 29.38
N ILE A 624 -8.59 37.80 30.07
CA ILE A 624 -8.90 37.17 31.36
C ILE A 624 -9.25 38.25 32.39
N LYS A 625 -8.46 39.34 32.47
CA LYS A 625 -8.75 40.46 33.39
C LYS A 625 -10.10 41.13 33.07
N SER A 626 -10.42 41.37 31.79
CA SER A 626 -11.70 41.96 31.41
C SER A 626 -12.87 41.02 31.71
N ALA A 627 -12.72 39.71 31.49
CA ALA A 627 -13.74 38.72 31.85
C ALA A 627 -13.99 38.71 33.36
N ILE A 628 -12.93 38.76 34.18
CA ILE A 628 -13.06 38.85 35.65
C ILE A 628 -13.79 40.14 36.04
N ILE A 629 -13.47 41.29 35.44
CA ILE A 629 -14.15 42.55 35.74
C ILE A 629 -15.65 42.49 35.39
N SER A 630 -15.99 41.96 34.21
CA SER A 630 -17.40 41.72 33.81
C SER A 630 -18.15 40.86 34.82
N THR A 631 -17.54 39.75 35.26
CA THR A 631 -18.16 38.85 36.26
C THR A 631 -18.42 39.57 37.59
N ILE A 632 -17.51 40.45 38.00
CA ILE A 632 -17.63 41.23 39.24
C ILE A 632 -18.74 42.27 39.11
N GLU A 633 -18.80 43.01 37.99
CA GLU A 633 -19.86 43.98 37.72
C GLU A 633 -21.25 43.32 37.74
N ASN A 634 -21.38 42.15 37.12
CA ASN A 634 -22.60 41.35 37.13
C ASN A 634 -23.00 40.90 38.56
N LEU A 635 -22.03 40.49 39.39
CA LEU A 635 -22.28 40.11 40.79
C LEU A 635 -22.64 41.32 41.68
N VAL A 636 -22.08 42.50 41.40
CA VAL A 636 -22.47 43.74 42.09
C VAL A 636 -23.91 44.13 41.72
N ALA A 637 -24.24 44.13 40.43
CA ALA A 637 -25.60 44.40 39.95
C ALA A 637 -26.61 43.39 40.52
N PHE A 638 -26.24 42.12 40.68
CA PHE A 638 -27.07 41.11 41.34
C PHE A 638 -27.30 41.45 42.82
N LYS A 639 -26.26 41.86 43.55
CA LYS A 639 -26.38 42.30 44.95
C LYS A 639 -27.29 43.51 45.10
N GLU A 640 -27.26 44.46 44.16
CA GLU A 640 -28.11 45.66 44.23
C GLU A 640 -29.61 45.33 44.16
N LYS A 641 -30.01 44.26 43.46
CA LYS A 641 -31.42 43.82 43.43
C LYS A 641 -31.96 43.45 44.81
N TRP A 642 -31.10 43.03 45.74
CA TRP A 642 -31.48 42.69 47.11
C TRP A 642 -31.57 43.91 48.05
N ASN A 643 -31.07 45.08 47.64
CA ASN A 643 -31.14 46.30 48.46
C ASN A 643 -32.56 46.82 48.70
N VAL A 644 -33.56 46.34 47.94
CA VAL A 644 -34.99 46.67 48.15
C VAL A 644 -35.44 46.27 49.57
N PHE A 645 -34.86 45.21 50.14
CA PHE A 645 -35.20 44.71 51.48
C PHE A 645 -34.36 45.35 52.61
N ARG A 646 -33.44 46.26 52.27
CA ARG A 646 -32.53 46.93 53.21
C ARG A 646 -33.21 47.63 54.40
N PRO A 647 -34.34 48.35 54.24
CA PRO A 647 -34.99 49.04 55.35
C PRO A 647 -35.39 48.13 56.51
N PHE A 648 -35.70 46.85 56.26
CA PHE A 648 -36.26 45.97 57.29
C PHE A 648 -35.21 45.27 58.18
N TRP A 649 -33.97 45.09 57.71
CA TRP A 649 -32.88 44.59 58.56
C TRP A 649 -32.03 45.72 59.18
N SER A 650 -32.08 46.94 58.64
CA SER A 650 -31.27 48.09 59.10
C SER A 650 -31.94 48.96 60.16
N VAL A 651 -33.28 48.94 60.24
CA VAL A 651 -34.01 49.75 61.21
C VAL A 651 -34.04 49.04 62.58
N ASN A 652 -33.56 49.75 63.61
CA ASN A 652 -33.62 49.27 64.99
C ASN A 652 -35.06 49.03 65.42
N ARG A 653 -35.32 47.78 65.84
CA ARG A 653 -36.63 47.26 66.25
C ARG A 653 -37.33 48.14 67.29
N THR A 654 -36.59 48.75 68.21
CA THR A 654 -37.10 49.60 69.30
C THR A 654 -37.41 51.02 68.84
N SER A 655 -36.55 51.63 68.03
CA SER A 655 -36.72 52.99 67.49
C SER A 655 -37.94 53.11 66.57
N PHE A 656 -38.23 52.03 65.83
CA PHE A 656 -39.43 51.96 65.00
C PHE A 656 -40.68 51.91 65.88
N ILE A 657 -40.73 51.00 66.87
CA ILE A 657 -41.86 50.89 67.81
C ILE A 657 -42.07 52.18 68.61
N GLU A 658 -41.02 52.90 68.99
CA GLU A 658 -41.13 54.20 69.66
C GLU A 658 -41.77 55.28 68.77
N LYS A 659 -41.44 55.31 67.47
CA LYS A 659 -42.15 56.16 66.51
C LYS A 659 -43.63 55.79 66.39
N PHE A 660 -43.98 54.50 66.50
CA PHE A 660 -45.38 54.05 66.53
C PHE A 660 -46.10 54.31 67.85
N LYS A 661 -45.39 54.43 68.98
CA LYS A 661 -45.96 54.86 70.26
C LYS A 661 -46.30 56.35 70.28
N LEU A 662 -45.49 57.17 69.59
CA LEU A 662 -45.69 58.62 69.52
C LEU A 662 -46.81 59.04 68.56
N ALA A 663 -47.05 58.24 67.51
CA ALA A 663 -48.13 58.47 66.58
C ALA A 663 -49.28 57.52 66.93
N SER A 664 -50.27 57.97 67.68
CA SER A 664 -51.49 57.21 68.00
C SER A 664 -52.19 56.76 66.71
N MET A 665 -51.86 55.56 66.22
CA MET A 665 -52.33 55.03 64.93
C MET A 665 -53.76 54.52 65.03
N THR A 666 -54.55 54.74 63.98
CA THR A 666 -55.89 54.18 63.79
C THR A 666 -55.83 52.72 63.35
N SER A 667 -56.92 51.96 63.55
CA SER A 667 -57.06 50.54 63.14
C SER A 667 -56.72 50.29 61.66
N ASP A 668 -57.02 51.23 60.76
CA ASP A 668 -56.78 51.09 59.31
C ASP A 668 -55.30 51.20 58.94
N ALA A 669 -54.52 51.96 59.70
CA ALA A 669 -53.09 52.05 59.52
C ALA A 669 -52.40 50.74 59.91
N PHE A 670 -52.93 50.02 60.90
CA PHE A 670 -52.47 48.68 61.25
C PHE A 670 -52.70 47.67 60.12
N GLN A 671 -53.91 47.65 59.56
CA GLN A 671 -54.26 46.74 58.47
C GLN A 671 -53.38 46.96 57.21
N LYS A 672 -53.20 48.21 56.77
CA LYS A 672 -52.38 48.53 55.59
C LYS A 672 -50.91 48.16 55.73
N ASN A 673 -50.37 48.17 56.95
CA ASN A 673 -48.97 47.77 57.16
C ASN A 673 -48.81 46.24 57.16
N ILE A 674 -49.81 45.50 57.63
CA ILE A 674 -49.83 44.03 57.55
C ILE A 674 -49.87 43.59 56.07
N GLU A 675 -50.73 44.19 55.26
CA GLU A 675 -50.81 43.92 53.82
C GLU A 675 -49.47 44.18 53.10
N LYS A 676 -48.75 45.25 53.48
CA LYS A 676 -47.40 45.52 52.95
C LYS A 676 -46.37 44.44 53.33
N PHE A 677 -46.44 43.85 54.53
CA PHE A 677 -45.55 42.74 54.89
C PHE A 677 -45.84 41.49 54.04
N ASP A 678 -47.10 41.22 53.74
CA ASP A 678 -47.50 40.09 52.89
C ASP A 678 -47.13 40.29 51.41
N GLU A 679 -47.28 41.50 50.86
CA GLU A 679 -46.80 41.85 49.51
C GLU A 679 -45.29 41.62 49.36
N LEU A 680 -44.51 41.96 50.39
CA LEU A 680 -43.06 41.76 50.40
C LEU A 680 -42.67 40.28 50.51
N LEU A 681 -43.40 39.48 51.29
CA LEU A 681 -43.21 38.03 51.32
C LEU A 681 -43.48 37.42 49.95
N ASN A 682 -44.53 37.88 49.26
CA ASN A 682 -44.82 37.45 47.89
C ASN A 682 -43.67 37.81 46.93
N GLN A 683 -43.14 39.04 47.01
CA GLN A 683 -41.97 39.45 46.21
C GLN A 683 -40.73 38.57 46.48
N LEU A 684 -40.46 38.20 47.73
CA LEU A 684 -39.36 37.28 48.07
C LEU A 684 -39.58 35.88 47.51
N THR A 685 -40.80 35.35 47.55
CA THR A 685 -41.09 34.01 47.00
C THR A 685 -40.87 33.94 45.49
N THR A 686 -41.18 35.02 44.76
CA THR A 686 -40.98 35.11 43.31
C THR A 686 -39.51 35.25 42.88
N GLN A 687 -38.59 35.59 43.80
CA GLN A 687 -37.17 35.67 43.49
C GLN A 687 -36.51 34.29 43.51
N ASN A 688 -35.74 34.02 42.45
CA ASN A 688 -35.01 32.76 42.26
C ASN A 688 -33.95 32.56 43.34
N GLU A 689 -33.91 31.36 43.91
CA GLU A 689 -32.98 30.95 44.97
C GLU A 689 -31.55 30.69 44.47
N LEU A 690 -31.43 30.33 43.19
CA LEU A 690 -30.17 29.97 42.55
C LEU A 690 -30.07 30.74 41.23
N THR A 691 -28.98 31.48 41.04
CA THR A 691 -28.72 32.19 39.77
C THR A 691 -27.28 31.99 39.33
N THR A 692 -27.08 31.64 38.07
CA THR A 692 -25.76 31.57 37.44
C THR A 692 -25.42 32.90 36.80
N CYS A 693 -24.39 33.57 37.32
CA CYS A 693 -23.77 34.74 36.71
C CYS A 693 -22.47 34.30 36.03
N GLU A 694 -22.50 34.17 34.71
CA GLU A 694 -21.33 33.78 33.89
C GLU A 694 -20.64 32.51 34.44
N CYS A 695 -19.47 32.64 35.08
CA CYS A 695 -18.70 31.53 35.63
C CYS A 695 -19.00 31.19 37.10
N VAL A 696 -19.92 31.92 37.74
CA VAL A 696 -20.24 31.81 39.17
C VAL A 696 -21.70 31.44 39.39
N HIS A 697 -21.93 30.33 40.09
CA HIS A 697 -23.21 29.97 40.68
C HIS A 697 -23.40 30.71 42.00
N VAL A 698 -24.46 31.52 42.09
CA VAL A 698 -24.80 32.27 43.30
C VAL A 698 -25.96 31.59 44.00
N ASP A 699 -25.71 31.16 45.25
CA ASP A 699 -26.72 30.59 46.14
C ASP A 699 -27.25 31.67 47.09
N ALA A 700 -28.52 32.03 46.92
CA ALA A 700 -29.22 33.01 47.74
C ALA A 700 -30.22 32.37 48.72
N GLN A 701 -30.24 31.04 48.87
CA GLN A 701 -31.19 30.34 49.76
C GLN A 701 -31.08 30.80 51.22
N LYS A 702 -29.85 30.91 51.73
CA LYS A 702 -29.60 31.36 53.10
C LYS A 702 -30.05 32.80 53.33
N LEU A 703 -29.81 33.68 52.35
CA LEU A 703 -30.29 35.07 52.38
C LEU A 703 -31.82 35.13 52.39
N LYS A 704 -32.48 34.40 51.48
CA LYS A 704 -33.94 34.35 51.38
C LYS A 704 -34.56 33.88 52.70
N TYR A 705 -34.05 32.79 53.28
CA TYR A 705 -34.49 32.29 54.58
C TYR A 705 -34.31 33.31 55.71
N ALA A 706 -33.15 33.98 55.77
CA ALA A 706 -32.89 35.01 56.79
C ALA A 706 -33.85 36.19 56.67
N ILE A 707 -34.12 36.68 55.45
CA ILE A 707 -35.06 37.79 55.23
C ILE A 707 -36.49 37.36 55.59
N THR A 708 -36.93 36.16 55.21
CA THR A 708 -38.26 35.64 55.56
C THR A 708 -38.45 35.58 57.08
N ASN A 709 -37.47 35.08 57.82
CA ASN A 709 -37.52 35.06 59.30
C ASN A 709 -37.58 36.47 59.88
N HIS A 710 -36.79 37.41 59.34
CA HIS A 710 -36.84 38.80 59.77
C HIS A 710 -38.22 39.43 59.55
N ILE A 711 -38.88 39.18 58.42
CA ILE A 711 -40.23 39.70 58.16
C ILE A 711 -41.25 39.06 59.10
N HIS A 712 -41.14 37.75 59.36
CA HIS A 712 -42.02 37.06 60.30
C HIS A 712 -41.87 37.59 61.74
N ASP A 713 -40.64 37.82 62.19
CA ASP A 713 -40.36 38.48 63.47
C ASP A 713 -41.00 39.87 63.58
N TRP A 714 -40.97 40.64 62.48
CA TRP A 714 -41.62 41.94 62.40
C TRP A 714 -43.14 41.81 62.51
N GLN A 715 -43.75 40.86 61.80
CA GLN A 715 -45.18 40.57 61.89
C GLN A 715 -45.60 40.18 63.31
N LEU A 716 -44.86 39.29 63.97
CA LEU A 716 -45.15 38.86 65.35
C LEU A 716 -45.11 40.03 66.33
N LYS A 717 -44.06 40.86 66.29
CA LYS A 717 -43.94 42.03 67.18
C LYS A 717 -45.00 43.08 66.88
N TYR A 718 -45.37 43.24 65.62
CA TYR A 718 -46.46 44.14 65.23
C TYR A 718 -47.81 43.67 65.80
N ILE A 719 -48.06 42.36 65.74
CA ILE A 719 -49.25 41.74 66.35
C ILE A 719 -49.22 41.83 67.88
N GLU A 720 -48.07 41.63 68.53
CA GLU A 720 -47.92 41.81 69.98
C GLU A 720 -48.19 43.26 70.40
N TYR A 721 -47.69 44.24 69.64
CA TYR A 721 -47.98 45.65 69.91
C TYR A 721 -49.47 45.95 69.75
N LEU A 722 -50.09 45.46 68.67
CA LEU A 722 -51.53 45.59 68.47
C LEU A 722 -52.31 44.98 69.64
N LYS A 723 -51.91 43.78 70.12
CA LYS A 723 -52.49 43.16 71.33
C LYS A 723 -52.36 44.08 72.55
N CYS A 724 -51.17 44.60 72.83
CA CYS A 724 -50.93 45.48 73.98
C CYS A 724 -51.81 46.74 73.93
N VAL A 725 -51.96 47.37 72.76
CA VAL A 725 -52.83 48.55 72.59
C VAL A 725 -54.30 48.18 72.82
N SER A 726 -54.78 47.08 72.22
CA SER A 726 -56.17 46.66 72.35
C SER A 726 -56.54 46.23 73.78
N TYR A 727 -55.67 45.46 74.45
CA TYR A 727 -55.88 45.07 75.85
C TYR A 727 -55.72 46.26 76.80
N GLY A 728 -54.79 47.18 76.52
CA GLY A 728 -54.65 48.43 77.29
C GLY A 728 -55.93 49.24 77.28
N LEU A 729 -56.54 49.43 76.10
CA LEU A 729 -57.82 50.12 75.97
C LEU A 729 -58.95 49.43 76.76
N ILE A 730 -59.00 48.09 76.81
CA ILE A 730 -59.96 47.36 77.64
C ILE A 730 -59.69 47.54 79.12
N ILE A 731 -58.43 47.45 79.56
CA ILE A 731 -58.08 47.57 80.98
C ILE A 731 -58.38 48.99 81.46
N ASP A 732 -58.04 50.01 80.68
CA ASP A 732 -58.35 51.40 81.00
C ASP A 732 -59.87 51.63 81.06
N PHE A 733 -60.62 51.04 80.13
CA PHE A 733 -62.09 51.08 80.16
C PHE A 733 -62.66 50.39 81.40
N ASN A 734 -62.17 49.19 81.74
CA ASN A 734 -62.62 48.42 82.91
C ASN A 734 -62.23 49.10 84.23
N ASN A 735 -61.05 49.71 84.31
CA ASN A 735 -60.64 50.48 85.48
C ASN A 735 -61.55 51.70 85.67
N LYS A 736 -61.92 52.40 84.58
CA LYS A 736 -62.86 53.51 84.65
C LYS A 736 -64.25 53.04 85.10
N LEU A 737 -64.72 51.89 84.61
CA LEU A 737 -65.96 51.26 85.08
C LEU A 737 -65.91 50.85 86.56
N ASN A 738 -64.83 50.22 87.01
CA ASN A 738 -64.67 49.79 88.39
C ASN A 738 -64.55 50.97 89.36
N GLN A 739 -63.87 52.05 88.97
CA GLN A 739 -63.83 53.28 89.76
C GLN A 739 -65.24 53.89 89.91
N ASN A 740 -66.01 53.95 88.82
CA ASN A 740 -67.40 54.40 88.85
C ASN A 740 -68.28 53.46 89.69
N MET A 741 -68.04 52.14 89.66
CA MET A 741 -68.79 51.18 90.48
C MET A 741 -68.46 51.32 91.97
N GLN A 742 -67.18 51.51 92.31
CA GLN A 742 -66.74 51.66 93.70
C GLN A 742 -67.29 52.94 94.34
N SER A 743 -67.26 54.07 93.63
CA SER A 743 -67.84 55.32 94.11
C SER A 743 -69.34 55.19 94.38
N MET A 744 -70.08 54.43 93.56
CA MET A 744 -71.52 54.20 93.73
C MET A 744 -71.89 53.21 94.86
N SER A 745 -70.94 52.43 95.37
CA SER A 745 -71.21 51.33 96.33
C SER A 745 -71.15 51.73 97.81
N ILE A 746 -70.71 52.95 98.12
CA ILE A 746 -70.56 53.42 99.50
C ILE A 746 -71.95 53.75 100.07
N VAL A 747 -72.34 53.08 101.16
CA VAL A 747 -73.63 53.33 101.84
C VAL A 747 -73.49 54.57 102.74
N PRO A 748 -74.11 55.71 102.39
CA PRO A 748 -73.89 56.97 103.10
C PRO A 748 -74.62 56.97 104.44
N LYS A 749 -73.95 57.43 105.50
CA LYS A 749 -74.54 57.54 106.85
C LYS A 749 -74.92 58.98 107.20
N GLU A 750 -74.43 59.97 106.45
CA GLU A 750 -74.78 61.39 106.60
C GLU A 750 -75.41 61.98 105.32
N VAL A 751 -76.21 63.05 105.47
CA VAL A 751 -76.98 63.66 104.37
C VAL A 751 -76.09 64.36 103.34
N GLU A 752 -74.90 64.82 103.73
CA GLU A 752 -73.93 65.45 102.81
C GLU A 752 -73.30 64.41 101.86
N GLU A 753 -72.99 63.21 102.36
CA GLU A 753 -72.47 62.10 101.54
C GLU A 753 -73.50 61.62 100.49
N LEU A 754 -74.80 61.74 100.79
CA LEU A 754 -75.88 61.41 99.87
C LEU A 754 -75.93 62.35 98.65
N LYS A 755 -75.60 63.63 98.84
CA LYS A 755 -75.56 64.61 97.74
C LYS A 755 -74.34 64.42 96.83
N GLU A 756 -73.20 64.02 97.39
CA GLU A 756 -72.01 63.68 96.59
C GLU A 756 -72.24 62.40 95.76
N LEU A 757 -72.98 61.43 96.30
CA LEU A 757 -73.40 60.24 95.57
C LEU A 757 -74.39 60.54 94.43
N GLU A 758 -75.33 61.47 94.63
CA GLU A 758 -76.25 61.88 93.57
C GLU A 758 -75.53 62.64 92.44
N ALA A 759 -74.55 63.49 92.78
CA ALA A 759 -73.71 64.19 91.81
C ALA A 759 -72.82 63.22 91.00
N THR A 760 -72.24 62.22 91.66
CA THR A 760 -71.45 61.19 90.98
C THR A 760 -72.30 60.26 90.12
N PHE A 761 -73.55 59.96 90.52
CA PHE A 761 -74.51 59.21 89.69
C PHE A 761 -74.84 59.96 88.38
N ASN A 762 -75.16 61.25 88.47
CA ASN A 762 -75.49 62.06 87.28
C ASN A 762 -74.30 62.16 86.32
N ASN A 763 -73.08 62.36 86.84
CA ASN A 763 -71.87 62.35 86.01
C ASN A 763 -71.64 60.98 85.34
N CYS A 764 -71.92 59.88 86.03
CA CYS A 764 -71.81 58.54 85.45
C CYS A 764 -72.88 58.31 84.36
N PHE A 765 -74.09 58.84 84.54
CA PHE A 765 -75.17 58.72 83.56
C PHE A 765 -74.86 59.50 82.27
N ASP A 766 -74.28 60.69 82.40
CA ASP A 766 -73.85 61.51 81.27
C ASP A 766 -72.65 60.91 80.52
N ASP A 767 -71.81 60.11 81.19
CA ASP A 767 -70.64 59.44 80.59
C ASP A 767 -71.01 58.19 79.75
N ILE A 768 -72.23 57.65 79.84
CA ILE A 768 -72.66 56.41 79.15
C ILE A 768 -72.48 56.48 77.61
N PRO A 769 -72.89 57.55 76.90
CA PRO A 769 -72.73 57.62 75.44
C PRO A 769 -71.26 57.65 75.00
N CYS A 770 -70.39 58.28 75.79
CA CYS A 770 -68.96 58.32 75.54
C CYS A 770 -68.35 56.93 75.73
N MET A 771 -68.82 56.18 76.74
CA MET A 771 -68.43 54.78 76.94
C MET A 771 -68.84 53.87 75.76
N MET A 772 -70.01 54.07 75.14
CA MET A 772 -70.41 53.30 73.95
C MET A 772 -69.50 53.53 72.74
N LEU A 773 -69.08 54.77 72.47
CA LEU A 773 -68.13 55.07 71.39
C LEU A 773 -66.74 54.46 71.63
N THR A 774 -66.30 54.40 72.90
CA THR A 774 -65.05 53.70 73.23
C THR A 774 -65.16 52.20 72.99
N ILE A 775 -66.32 51.58 73.25
CA ILE A 775 -66.56 50.16 72.94
C ILE A 775 -66.49 49.90 71.43
N GLU A 776 -67.11 50.74 70.59
CA GLU A 776 -67.04 50.58 69.12
C GLU A 776 -65.60 50.66 68.59
N ASN A 777 -64.79 51.58 69.12
CA ASN A 777 -63.39 51.68 68.75
C ASN A 777 -62.59 50.45 69.20
N ILE A 778 -62.84 49.94 70.41
CA ILE A 778 -62.24 48.70 70.91
C ILE A 778 -62.59 47.54 69.97
N VAL A 779 -63.86 47.38 69.58
CA VAL A 779 -64.31 46.33 68.66
C VAL A 779 -63.56 46.39 67.33
N ARG A 780 -63.34 47.58 66.74
CA ARG A 780 -62.57 47.71 65.49
C ARG A 780 -61.11 47.26 65.61
N TYR A 781 -60.45 47.54 66.74
CA TYR A 781 -59.09 47.00 66.97
C TYR A 781 -59.11 45.48 67.15
N PHE A 782 -60.14 44.94 67.81
CA PHE A 782 -60.32 43.50 67.96
C PHE A 782 -60.71 42.79 66.65
N ASP A 783 -61.39 43.46 65.71
CA ASP A 783 -61.66 42.93 64.38
C ASP A 783 -60.39 42.81 63.55
N VAL A 784 -59.49 43.81 63.63
CA VAL A 784 -58.16 43.73 63.00
C VAL A 784 -57.30 42.64 63.66
N LEU A 785 -57.36 42.51 64.99
CA LEU A 785 -56.74 41.37 65.68
C LEU A 785 -57.37 40.04 65.24
N GLY A 786 -58.69 39.95 65.14
CA GLY A 786 -59.43 38.74 64.83
C GLY A 786 -59.20 38.25 63.41
N LYS A 787 -59.09 39.15 62.43
CA LYS A 787 -58.71 38.82 61.04
C LYS A 787 -57.31 38.24 60.92
N ASN A 788 -56.38 38.66 61.80
CA ASN A 788 -54.98 38.22 61.78
C ASN A 788 -54.67 37.08 62.78
N LEU A 789 -55.54 36.88 63.78
CA LEU A 789 -55.53 35.78 64.75
C LEU A 789 -56.66 34.78 64.44
N ILE A 790 -56.88 34.44 63.17
CA ILE A 790 -57.65 33.26 62.81
C ILE A 790 -56.77 32.04 63.14
N LEU A 791 -56.65 31.68 64.42
CA LEU A 791 -56.36 30.31 64.89
C LEU A 791 -56.25 30.11 66.42
N SER A 792 -56.34 31.12 67.31
CA SER A 792 -56.08 30.83 68.74
C SER A 792 -56.92 31.50 69.82
N SER A 793 -58.04 32.17 69.54
CA SER A 793 -58.98 32.53 70.62
C SER A 793 -60.39 32.89 70.14
N ARG A 794 -61.20 31.87 69.83
CA ARG A 794 -62.67 31.95 69.93
C ARG A 794 -63.15 32.31 71.35
N CYS A 795 -62.26 32.36 72.33
CA CYS A 795 -62.55 32.69 73.73
C CYS A 795 -62.72 34.20 74.02
N ALA A 796 -62.24 35.10 73.16
CA ALA A 796 -62.38 36.54 73.41
C ALA A 796 -63.80 37.07 73.09
N PHE A 797 -64.49 36.45 72.13
CA PHE A 797 -65.87 36.80 71.78
C PHE A 797 -66.88 36.37 72.86
N VAL A 798 -66.57 35.28 73.58
CA VAL A 798 -67.38 34.81 74.71
C VAL A 798 -67.29 35.78 75.90
N PHE A 799 -66.16 36.46 76.07
CA PHE A 799 -65.95 37.41 77.17
C PHE A 799 -66.68 38.75 77.00
N ILE A 800 -66.90 39.20 75.76
CA ILE A 800 -67.64 40.44 75.48
C ILE A 800 -69.16 40.23 75.60
N VAL A 801 -69.67 39.04 75.27
CA VAL A 801 -71.09 38.68 75.45
C VAL A 801 -71.46 38.41 76.92
N GLN A 802 -70.47 38.19 77.79
CA GLN A 802 -70.70 38.00 79.23
C GLN A 802 -70.53 39.28 80.06
N ILE A 803 -70.06 40.37 79.47
CA ILE A 803 -69.84 41.66 80.13
C ILE A 803 -70.83 42.76 79.65
N LEU A 804 -71.44 42.58 78.48
CA LEU A 804 -72.72 43.22 78.12
C LEU A 804 -73.89 42.48 78.80
#